data_AF-A0A379F614-F1
#
_entry.id   AF-A0A379F614-F1
#
_cell.length_a   1.000
_cell.length_b   1.000
_cell.length_c   1.000
_cell.angle_alpha   90.00
_cell.angle_beta   90.00
_cell.angle_gamma   90.00
#
_symmetry.space_group_name_H-M   'P 1'
#
loop_
_entity.id
_entity.type
_entity.pdbx_description
1 polymer ?
#
loop_
_entity_poly.entity_id
_entity_poly.type
_entity_poly.pdbx_seq_one_letter_code
_entity_poly.pdbx_strand_id
1 'polypeptide(L)'
;MKDKSWLYSRVVVGYLVLSFPAIATFEVDSHVVSTDSSKGMKGAISDYLFYTIGGGTVISQPPSHSNMQKLSIGLGWNSDLMCGNFDINTTVKNQLNGATRGFKDMMSNVINSATGAVASLPAMIIQRANPGLYELLTNGVLQASVSFDKAQLNCQKMSQKMADYAYSNQWTQSAIGEEFKRVVATTSDAVSADNQLKTSTGKEGVRWIGGKKRGGIGQPAIKPTYDLAKAGFNILNKQPITSHHSVNESACKGSLCRRYKTSDEAAKAVVSVLGDRAIRTCSETKECHSGGEENKSGTSAVGVGFSPMLEETTQENMALLIKLVNGHLKPNSTNLAQLKTGDLAVSRGVIQALKEDPDNVALVQRLAGELAMSDTVATAFGMRRMLIAGQSEPHVAEHKIALEETDRRLAFLDREILALKNEMEIRKAISNNTLLMVLSRQESRDAENGVHQPICISDNSTHCRVLLIVVNEHVMDDITFEFLIEQYFYYKLLRPTTMRSYRKVLRTFEEFTSLNPAQIDQLTVLQWRDLVLGDNKRSSRTWNNKVTHMRALFNFGIEQELLPHKKNPFNGTVVRAGAKKKKVLTKSQMDDMYRRMTHYLELEEKQGYGYVCDGRKNALYPAWFWMTAMNVFRYTAIRQGQLLHIRLGDINLEETWIHLCEEGAKNHRKHRVPIVSALYPSLENLVKEAQKVGVELTDQVFNVGWFDLMKRKKHPKTMGEYPLRSFFKRLSAECNFMVSPHRFRHTVATHMMQSPERNLYVVKRLLGHASITSTLEYIDESVDNLRDILEAELM
;
A
#
# COMPACT_ATOMS: atom_id res chain seq x y z
N MET A 1 28.16 70.66 26.29
CA MET A 1 28.99 69.78 27.14
C MET A 1 29.62 68.69 26.27
N LYS A 2 30.78 68.17 26.68
CA LYS A 2 31.41 66.90 26.24
C LYS A 2 30.39 65.75 26.29
N ASP A 3 30.51 64.57 25.68
CA ASP A 3 31.36 63.94 24.62
C ASP A 3 30.64 62.58 24.33
N LYS A 4 30.71 61.89 23.19
CA LYS A 4 31.33 62.10 21.86
C LYS A 4 30.69 61.13 20.84
N SER A 5 31.04 61.24 19.56
CA SER A 5 30.95 60.15 18.58
C SER A 5 32.36 59.71 18.14
N TRP A 6 32.44 58.61 17.37
CA TRP A 6 33.55 58.23 16.47
C TRP A 6 34.74 57.40 17.02
N LEU A 7 34.76 56.14 16.56
CA LEU A 7 35.86 55.41 15.89
C LEU A 7 37.08 54.78 16.61
N TYR A 8 37.36 53.53 16.17
CA TYR A 8 38.64 52.77 16.15
C TYR A 8 39.31 52.49 17.52
N SER A 9 40.11 51.44 17.74
CA SER A 9 40.82 50.55 16.80
C SER A 9 40.95 49.09 17.32
N ARG A 10 41.54 48.22 16.50
CA ARG A 10 41.73 46.76 16.71
C ARG A 10 42.91 46.40 17.62
N VAL A 11 42.71 45.47 18.57
CA VAL A 11 43.70 44.49 19.09
C VAL A 11 42.86 43.25 19.50
N VAL A 12 42.80 42.14 18.76
CA VAL A 12 43.80 41.07 18.54
C VAL A 12 43.99 40.15 19.77
N VAL A 13 43.37 38.95 19.65
CA VAL A 13 43.72 37.66 20.28
C VAL A 13 43.55 37.47 21.80
N GLY A 14 42.74 36.47 22.17
CA GLY A 14 42.88 35.73 23.44
C GLY A 14 41.57 35.36 24.13
N TYR A 15 41.33 34.05 24.32
CA TYR A 15 40.40 33.44 25.28
C TYR A 15 38.89 33.78 25.20
N LEU A 16 38.12 32.90 24.55
CA LEU A 16 37.23 31.99 25.29
C LEU A 16 36.68 30.88 24.38
N VAL A 17 36.87 29.63 24.80
CA VAL A 17 36.32 28.42 24.15
C VAL A 17 35.06 28.00 24.92
N LEU A 18 34.14 27.34 24.20
CA LEU A 18 32.98 26.53 24.66
C LEU A 18 31.58 27.15 24.47
N SER A 19 30.65 26.24 24.11
CA SER A 19 29.19 26.38 24.04
C SER A 19 28.55 27.13 22.85
N PHE A 20 28.53 26.49 21.68
CA PHE A 20 27.36 26.49 20.78
C PHE A 20 27.21 25.10 20.12
N PRO A 21 26.01 24.50 20.05
CA PRO A 21 25.80 23.23 19.37
C PRO A 21 25.81 23.42 17.85
N ALA A 22 26.64 22.65 17.15
CA ALA A 22 26.67 22.65 15.69
C ALA A 22 25.43 21.95 15.12
N ILE A 23 24.43 22.72 14.70
CA ILE A 23 23.41 22.24 13.77
C ILE A 23 24.05 22.25 12.37
N ALA A 24 24.47 21.08 11.90
CA ALA A 24 24.91 20.92 10.52
C ALA A 24 23.69 20.96 9.58
N THR A 25 23.33 22.17 9.12
CA THR A 25 22.37 22.35 8.03
C THR A 25 22.98 21.86 6.73
N PHE A 26 22.72 20.60 6.36
CA PHE A 26 22.93 20.11 5.00
C PHE A 26 21.90 20.74 4.08
N GLU A 27 22.19 21.93 3.58
CA GLU A 27 21.45 22.57 2.50
C GLU A 27 21.84 21.90 1.17
N VAL A 28 21.11 20.84 0.81
CA VAL A 28 21.27 20.15 -0.47
C VAL A 28 20.53 20.93 -1.54
N ASP A 29 21.27 21.80 -2.22
CA ASP A 29 20.75 22.58 -3.34
C ASP A 29 20.34 21.65 -4.49
N SER A 30 19.06 21.66 -4.84
CA SER A 30 18.43 20.62 -5.69
C SER A 30 18.65 20.80 -7.20
N HIS A 31 19.72 21.51 -7.57
CA HIS A 31 19.97 21.99 -8.94
C HIS A 31 21.31 21.51 -9.55
N VAL A 32 21.83 20.34 -9.15
CA VAL A 32 22.91 19.65 -9.89
C VAL A 32 22.59 18.15 -10.07
N VAL A 33 21.76 17.83 -11.06
CA VAL A 33 21.80 16.52 -11.75
C VAL A 33 22.21 16.77 -13.20
N SER A 34 23.38 17.39 -13.37
CA SER A 34 24.13 17.34 -14.62
C SER A 34 25.07 16.14 -14.57
N THR A 35 24.87 15.20 -15.48
CA THR A 35 25.75 14.03 -15.67
C THR A 35 27.10 14.46 -16.25
N ASP A 36 27.97 14.99 -15.40
CA ASP A 36 29.36 15.29 -15.73
C ASP A 36 30.31 14.58 -14.76
N SER A 37 30.33 13.25 -14.81
CA SER A 37 31.34 12.41 -14.17
C SER A 37 32.70 12.48 -14.90
N SER A 38 33.14 13.70 -15.26
CA SER A 38 34.42 13.93 -15.94
C SER A 38 35.24 15.13 -15.42
N LYS A 39 34.97 15.63 -14.20
CA LYS A 39 35.87 16.55 -13.49
C LYS A 39 35.92 16.35 -11.96
N GLY A 40 36.94 15.60 -11.51
CA GLY A 40 37.64 15.89 -10.26
C GLY A 40 36.87 15.86 -8.93
N MET A 41 36.18 14.77 -8.59
CA MET A 41 35.78 14.48 -7.20
C MET A 41 36.26 13.09 -6.77
N LYS A 42 36.97 13.01 -5.63
CA LYS A 42 37.47 11.76 -5.05
C LYS A 42 36.32 10.97 -4.43
N GLY A 43 35.81 9.97 -5.16
CA GLY A 43 34.74 9.09 -4.67
C GLY A 43 33.83 8.56 -5.78
N ALA A 44 34.42 7.91 -6.80
CA ALA A 44 33.62 7.26 -7.84
C ALA A 44 32.96 5.98 -7.28
N ILE A 45 31.64 5.97 -7.23
CA ILE A 45 30.84 4.76 -7.03
C ILE A 45 30.98 3.92 -8.31
N SER A 46 31.27 2.62 -8.21
CA SER A 46 31.35 1.76 -9.40
C SER A 46 29.98 1.61 -10.05
N ASP A 47 29.92 1.56 -11.39
CA ASP A 47 28.67 1.35 -12.11
C ASP A 47 27.96 0.07 -11.65
N TYR A 48 28.71 -1.01 -11.39
CA TYR A 48 28.18 -2.24 -10.81
C TYR A 48 27.46 -2.00 -9.47
N LEU A 49 28.06 -1.22 -8.55
CA LEU A 49 27.42 -0.86 -7.29
C LEU A 49 26.19 0.02 -7.50
N PHE A 50 26.27 1.02 -8.39
CA PHE A 50 25.17 1.91 -8.74
C PHE A 50 23.94 1.16 -9.26
N TYR A 51 24.12 0.20 -10.17
CA TYR A 51 23.01 -0.62 -10.68
C TYR A 51 22.57 -1.72 -9.70
N THR A 52 23.46 -2.22 -8.84
CA THR A 52 23.11 -3.21 -7.80
C THR A 52 22.20 -2.63 -6.73
N ILE A 53 22.39 -1.35 -6.37
CA ILE A 53 21.48 -0.63 -5.44
C ILE A 53 20.21 -0.10 -6.11
N GLY A 54 20.06 -0.27 -7.44
CA GLY A 54 18.88 0.16 -8.20
C GLY A 54 18.92 1.60 -8.72
N GLY A 55 20.09 2.22 -8.78
CA GLY A 55 20.28 3.61 -9.23
C GLY A 55 20.36 4.64 -8.10
N GLY A 56 20.58 5.90 -8.48
CA GLY A 56 20.92 6.99 -7.55
C GLY A 56 19.79 7.48 -6.62
N THR A 57 18.56 7.00 -6.77
CA THR A 57 17.40 7.40 -5.94
C THR A 57 16.43 6.23 -5.74
N VAL A 58 16.13 5.91 -4.48
CA VAL A 58 15.17 4.84 -4.10
C VAL A 58 13.70 5.24 -4.32
N ILE A 59 13.46 6.51 -4.63
CA ILE A 59 12.14 7.11 -4.88
C ILE A 59 12.18 7.69 -6.29
N SER A 60 11.18 7.40 -7.12
CA SER A 60 11.03 8.01 -8.45
C SER A 60 10.90 9.54 -8.32
N GLN A 61 11.37 10.30 -9.31
CA GLN A 61 11.26 11.76 -9.22
C GLN A 61 9.77 12.14 -9.15
N PRO A 62 9.32 12.88 -8.12
CA PRO A 62 7.91 13.17 -7.96
C PRO A 62 7.40 13.94 -9.19
N PRO A 63 6.22 13.59 -9.75
CA PRO A 63 5.72 14.17 -11.00
C PRO A 63 5.64 15.71 -11.00
N SER A 64 5.57 16.32 -9.81
CA SER A 64 5.89 17.72 -9.56
C SER A 64 6.44 17.90 -8.14
N HIS A 65 7.43 18.79 -7.98
CA HIS A 65 7.95 19.22 -6.67
C HIS A 65 7.17 20.39 -6.03
N SER A 66 5.99 20.75 -6.54
CA SER A 66 5.21 21.88 -5.99
C SER A 66 4.31 21.51 -4.81
N ASN A 67 4.40 22.27 -3.72
CA ASN A 67 3.33 22.31 -2.70
C ASN A 67 2.00 22.72 -3.35
N MET A 68 0.96 21.91 -3.15
CA MET A 68 -0.39 22.17 -3.68
C MET A 68 -0.99 23.39 -2.98
N GLN A 69 -1.44 24.38 -3.75
CA GLN A 69 -2.22 25.49 -3.22
C GLN A 69 -3.64 25.02 -2.88
N LYS A 70 -4.22 25.56 -1.80
CA LYS A 70 -5.63 25.28 -1.46
C LYS A 70 -6.53 25.95 -2.50
N LEU A 71 -7.17 25.16 -3.37
CA LEU A 71 -8.28 25.64 -4.18
C LEU A 71 -9.53 25.72 -3.30
N SER A 72 -9.76 26.88 -2.68
CA SER A 72 -11.01 27.17 -1.98
C SER A 72 -11.98 27.88 -2.92
N ILE A 73 -13.04 27.19 -3.31
CA ILE A 73 -14.27 27.84 -3.77
C ILE A 73 -15.31 27.62 -2.67
N GLY A 74 -15.70 28.70 -2.00
CA GLY A 74 -16.79 28.66 -1.05
C GLY A 74 -18.11 28.80 -1.80
N LEU A 75 -18.99 27.80 -1.68
CA LEU A 75 -20.46 27.86 -1.69
C LEU A 75 -21.01 26.43 -1.80
N GLY A 76 -20.98 25.71 -0.67
CA GLY A 76 -21.58 24.37 -0.58
C GLY A 76 -23.09 24.39 -0.85
N TRP A 77 -23.61 23.25 -1.32
CA TRP A 77 -25.05 23.04 -1.47
C TRP A 77 -25.75 23.07 -0.11
N ASN A 78 -26.62 24.06 0.11
CA ASN A 78 -27.61 24.04 1.18
C ASN A 78 -28.99 23.71 0.59
N SER A 79 -29.41 22.44 0.69
CA SER A 79 -30.68 21.93 0.17
C SER A 79 -31.91 22.63 0.76
N ASP A 80 -31.84 23.05 2.02
CA ASP A 80 -32.95 23.71 2.74
C ASP A 80 -33.23 25.15 2.27
N LEU A 81 -32.23 25.85 1.72
CA LEU A 81 -32.36 27.26 1.36
C LEU A 81 -32.93 27.50 -0.05
N MET A 82 -33.00 26.46 -0.88
CA MET A 82 -33.43 26.60 -2.29
C MET A 82 -34.96 26.70 -2.42
N CYS A 83 -35.70 25.74 -1.85
CA CYS A 83 -37.17 25.75 -1.91
C CYS A 83 -37.82 26.75 -0.94
N GLY A 84 -37.02 27.45 -0.12
CA GLY A 84 -37.46 28.51 0.79
C GLY A 84 -37.58 29.90 0.16
N ASN A 85 -37.15 30.08 -1.11
CA ASN A 85 -37.27 31.36 -1.83
C ASN A 85 -38.65 31.60 -2.46
N PHE A 86 -39.59 30.65 -2.31
CA PHE A 86 -40.95 30.78 -2.82
C PHE A 86 -41.85 31.54 -1.85
N ASP A 87 -42.55 32.54 -2.37
CA ASP A 87 -43.53 33.33 -1.62
C ASP A 87 -44.96 32.94 -2.03
N ILE A 88 -45.72 32.49 -1.04
CA ILE A 88 -47.14 32.14 -1.21
C ILE A 88 -47.97 33.34 -1.66
N ASN A 89 -47.66 34.57 -1.21
CA ASN A 89 -48.39 35.77 -1.59
C ASN A 89 -48.16 36.10 -3.07
N THR A 90 -46.91 36.05 -3.54
CA THR A 90 -46.58 36.22 -4.97
C THR A 90 -47.23 35.14 -5.83
N THR A 91 -47.19 33.88 -5.40
CA THR A 91 -47.82 32.76 -6.13
C THR A 91 -49.35 32.92 -6.21
N VAL A 92 -50.02 33.20 -5.09
CA VAL A 92 -51.47 33.46 -5.03
C VAL A 92 -51.85 34.68 -5.89
N LYS A 93 -51.09 35.78 -5.81
CA LYS A 93 -51.31 36.98 -6.63
C LYS A 93 -51.23 36.67 -8.12
N ASN A 94 -50.24 35.89 -8.56
CA ASN A 94 -50.07 35.54 -9.97
C ASN A 94 -51.14 34.57 -10.48
N GLN A 95 -51.57 33.59 -9.68
CA GLN A 95 -52.68 32.69 -10.04
C GLN A 95 -54.01 33.46 -10.15
N LEU A 96 -54.30 34.35 -9.20
CA LEU A 96 -55.49 35.20 -9.25
C LEU A 96 -55.44 36.21 -10.42
N ASN A 97 -54.25 36.69 -10.79
CA ASN A 97 -54.00 37.50 -12.00
C ASN A 97 -54.22 36.70 -13.31
N GLY A 98 -54.06 35.38 -13.29
CA GLY A 98 -54.37 34.49 -14.43
C GLY A 98 -55.88 34.25 -14.60
N ALA A 99 -56.63 34.23 -13.50
CA ALA A 99 -58.09 34.09 -13.49
C ALA A 99 -58.86 35.40 -13.84
N THR A 100 -58.15 36.52 -14.04
CA THR A 100 -58.76 37.85 -14.09
C THR A 100 -59.35 38.22 -15.46
N ARG A 101 -60.54 37.68 -15.76
CA ARG A 101 -61.51 38.39 -16.61
C ARG A 101 -62.79 38.76 -15.84
N GLY A 102 -63.40 37.82 -15.12
CA GLY A 102 -64.59 38.11 -14.29
C GLY A 102 -64.34 39.04 -13.10
N PHE A 103 -63.12 39.10 -12.56
CA PHE A 103 -62.82 39.89 -11.35
C PHE A 103 -62.73 41.40 -11.60
N LYS A 104 -62.31 41.83 -12.80
CA LYS A 104 -62.11 43.24 -13.13
C LYS A 104 -63.44 43.99 -13.25
N ASP A 105 -64.45 43.35 -13.84
CA ASP A 105 -65.79 43.91 -14.00
C ASP A 105 -66.53 43.99 -12.65
N MET A 106 -66.30 43.04 -11.74
CA MET A 106 -66.89 43.09 -10.40
C MET A 106 -66.28 44.18 -9.50
N MET A 107 -64.98 44.46 -9.60
CA MET A 107 -64.33 45.44 -8.72
C MET A 107 -64.82 46.88 -8.97
N SER A 108 -65.36 47.17 -10.16
CA SER A 108 -66.03 48.45 -10.46
C SER A 108 -67.35 48.65 -9.71
N ASN A 109 -67.99 47.56 -9.23
CA ASN A 109 -69.27 47.63 -8.50
C ASN A 109 -69.12 47.58 -6.98
N VAL A 110 -67.94 47.19 -6.45
CA VAL A 110 -67.70 47.08 -5.00
C VAL A 110 -67.15 48.38 -4.40
N ILE A 111 -66.47 49.21 -5.19
CA ILE A 111 -65.87 50.49 -4.73
C ILE A 111 -66.92 51.49 -4.19
N ASN A 112 -68.18 51.39 -4.62
CA ASN A 112 -69.26 52.25 -4.15
C ASN A 112 -69.93 51.81 -2.83
N SER A 113 -69.49 50.71 -2.20
CA SER A 113 -70.27 50.05 -1.13
C SER A 113 -69.54 49.84 0.21
N ALA A 114 -68.31 50.33 0.39
CA ALA A 114 -67.47 49.95 1.55
C ALA A 114 -66.67 51.09 2.20
N THR A 115 -67.35 52.02 2.87
CA THR A 115 -66.76 52.88 3.93
C THR A 115 -67.42 52.57 5.27
N GLY A 116 -66.89 51.60 6.03
CA GLY A 116 -67.50 51.19 7.31
C GLY A 116 -66.92 49.97 8.03
N ALA A 117 -65.69 50.08 8.55
CA ALA A 117 -65.14 49.42 9.76
C ALA A 117 -65.05 47.87 9.93
N VAL A 118 -64.04 47.50 10.75
CA VAL A 118 -63.77 46.24 11.48
C VAL A 118 -63.12 45.05 10.74
N ALA A 119 -61.99 44.60 11.31
CA ALA A 119 -60.95 43.78 10.69
C ALA A 119 -61.19 42.24 10.65
N SER A 120 -62.43 41.79 10.48
CA SER A 120 -62.75 40.36 10.25
C SER A 120 -63.90 40.10 9.27
N LEU A 121 -64.48 41.16 8.70
CA LEU A 121 -65.68 41.09 7.86
C LEU A 121 -65.51 40.98 6.31
N PRO A 122 -64.31 41.04 5.66
CA PRO A 122 -64.24 40.96 4.20
C PRO A 122 -64.90 39.71 3.60
N ALA A 123 -64.63 38.53 4.17
CA ALA A 123 -65.18 37.25 3.74
C ALA A 123 -66.72 37.23 3.79
N MET A 124 -67.29 37.57 4.94
CA MET A 124 -68.74 37.49 5.18
C MET A 124 -69.54 38.56 4.40
N ILE A 125 -68.95 39.73 4.15
CA ILE A 125 -69.57 40.77 3.31
C ILE A 125 -69.56 40.33 1.84
N ILE A 126 -68.45 39.82 1.32
CA ILE A 126 -68.38 39.31 -0.06
C ILE A 126 -69.35 38.13 -0.25
N GLN A 127 -69.44 37.20 0.72
CA GLN A 127 -70.38 36.09 0.69
C GLN A 127 -71.86 36.53 0.61
N ARG A 128 -72.22 37.66 1.23
CA ARG A 128 -73.58 38.22 1.17
C ARG A 128 -73.83 39.07 -0.08
N ALA A 129 -72.82 39.80 -0.56
CA ALA A 129 -72.95 40.70 -1.71
C ALA A 129 -72.86 39.95 -3.04
N ASN A 130 -72.02 38.93 -3.15
CA ASN A 130 -71.99 37.99 -4.26
C ASN A 130 -71.41 36.63 -3.80
N PRO A 131 -72.26 35.63 -3.50
CA PRO A 131 -71.79 34.32 -3.04
C PRO A 131 -70.91 33.59 -4.07
N GLY A 132 -71.11 33.81 -5.38
CA GLY A 132 -70.28 33.24 -6.43
C GLY A 132 -68.87 33.85 -6.48
N LEU A 133 -68.71 35.15 -6.18
CA LEU A 133 -67.39 35.77 -6.03
C LEU A 133 -66.68 35.26 -4.77
N TYR A 134 -67.42 35.07 -3.68
CA TYR A 134 -66.87 34.48 -2.46
C TYR A 134 -66.36 33.06 -2.72
N GLU A 135 -67.17 32.21 -3.34
CA GLU A 135 -66.80 30.85 -3.72
C GLU A 135 -65.61 30.82 -4.70
N LEU A 136 -65.56 31.71 -5.69
CA LEU A 136 -64.44 31.82 -6.61
C LEU A 136 -63.15 32.28 -5.90
N LEU A 137 -63.25 33.16 -4.90
CA LEU A 137 -62.10 33.60 -4.10
C LEU A 137 -61.62 32.54 -3.12
N THR A 138 -62.52 31.87 -2.39
CA THR A 138 -62.13 30.82 -1.45
C THR A 138 -61.57 29.61 -2.18
N ASN A 139 -62.22 29.15 -3.26
CA ASN A 139 -61.71 28.06 -4.08
C ASN A 139 -60.45 28.46 -4.85
N GLY A 140 -60.35 29.71 -5.32
CA GLY A 140 -59.17 30.21 -6.04
C GLY A 140 -57.92 30.33 -5.14
N VAL A 141 -58.08 30.86 -3.92
CA VAL A 141 -56.99 30.89 -2.92
C VAL A 141 -56.63 29.48 -2.46
N LEU A 142 -57.62 28.61 -2.21
CA LEU A 142 -57.37 27.20 -1.85
C LEU A 142 -56.61 26.45 -2.96
N GLN A 143 -57.02 26.62 -4.22
CA GLN A 143 -56.36 26.02 -5.38
C GLN A 143 -54.94 26.58 -5.59
N ALA A 144 -54.72 27.87 -5.31
CA ALA A 144 -53.39 28.47 -5.34
C ALA A 144 -52.48 27.92 -4.24
N SER A 145 -52.96 27.76 -3.00
CA SER A 145 -52.22 27.10 -1.91
C SER A 145 -51.89 25.64 -2.25
N VAL A 146 -52.85 24.85 -2.73
CA VAL A 146 -52.61 23.46 -3.16
C VAL A 146 -51.59 23.39 -4.32
N SER A 147 -51.60 24.38 -5.22
CA SER A 147 -50.63 24.46 -6.32
C SER A 147 -49.23 24.87 -5.84
N PHE A 148 -49.15 25.76 -4.85
CA PHE A 148 -47.92 26.14 -4.15
C PHE A 148 -47.32 24.94 -3.41
N ASP A 149 -48.11 24.24 -2.59
CA ASP A 149 -47.69 23.04 -1.84
C ASP A 149 -47.19 21.96 -2.81
N LYS A 150 -47.90 21.74 -3.93
CA LYS A 150 -47.49 20.78 -4.98
C LYS A 150 -46.16 21.18 -5.63
N ALA A 151 -45.96 22.46 -5.95
CA ALA A 151 -44.72 22.96 -6.52
C ALA A 151 -43.55 22.89 -5.51
N GLN A 152 -43.80 23.20 -4.24
CA GLN A 152 -42.83 23.07 -3.15
C GLN A 152 -42.43 21.60 -2.93
N LEU A 153 -43.41 20.67 -2.91
CA LEU A 153 -43.17 19.23 -2.85
C LEU A 153 -42.40 18.71 -4.08
N ASN A 154 -42.65 19.27 -5.27
CA ASN A 154 -41.87 18.94 -6.47
C ASN A 154 -40.42 19.46 -6.36
N CYS A 155 -40.22 20.68 -5.85
CA CYS A 155 -38.89 21.23 -5.55
C CYS A 155 -38.13 20.37 -4.54
N GLN A 156 -38.77 19.97 -3.44
CA GLN A 156 -38.20 19.09 -2.42
C GLN A 156 -37.87 17.70 -2.98
N LYS A 157 -38.80 17.07 -3.72
CA LYS A 157 -38.57 15.77 -4.38
C LYS A 157 -37.48 15.83 -5.44
N MET A 158 -37.32 16.96 -6.14
CA MET A 158 -36.20 17.15 -7.07
C MET A 158 -34.89 17.28 -6.29
N SER A 159 -34.83 18.13 -5.27
CA SER A 159 -33.67 18.29 -4.38
C SER A 159 -33.21 16.93 -3.79
N GLN A 160 -34.16 16.10 -3.36
CA GLN A 160 -33.90 14.75 -2.84
C GLN A 160 -33.44 13.76 -3.94
N LYS A 161 -34.04 13.79 -5.13
CA LYS A 161 -33.55 13.02 -6.30
C LYS A 161 -32.15 13.45 -6.78
N MET A 162 -31.73 14.67 -6.44
CA MET A 162 -30.37 15.16 -6.64
C MET A 162 -29.40 14.79 -5.49
N ALA A 163 -29.86 14.05 -4.48
CA ALA A 163 -29.01 13.34 -3.53
C ALA A 163 -28.89 11.85 -3.91
N ASP A 164 -30.01 11.20 -4.27
CA ASP A 164 -30.09 9.77 -4.55
C ASP A 164 -29.95 9.42 -6.05
N TYR A 165 -28.73 9.46 -6.57
CA TYR A 165 -28.44 9.23 -8.00
C TYR A 165 -28.43 7.75 -8.44
N ALA A 166 -29.61 7.19 -8.76
CA ALA A 166 -29.76 5.78 -9.17
C ALA A 166 -30.51 5.54 -10.50
N TYR A 167 -30.32 6.37 -11.55
CA TYR A 167 -30.87 6.11 -12.91
C TYR A 167 -30.00 6.67 -14.05
N SER A 168 -30.23 6.19 -15.28
CA SER A 168 -29.26 6.17 -16.41
C SER A 168 -28.90 7.48 -17.12
N ASN A 169 -29.57 8.62 -16.87
CA ASN A 169 -29.28 9.92 -17.51
C ASN A 169 -28.83 11.00 -16.49
N GLN A 170 -27.88 10.63 -15.62
CA GLN A 170 -27.43 11.46 -14.49
C GLN A 170 -26.92 12.86 -14.90
N TRP A 171 -26.19 12.99 -16.01
CA TRP A 171 -25.66 14.28 -16.51
C TRP A 171 -26.75 15.25 -16.96
N THR A 172 -27.82 14.75 -17.59
CA THR A 172 -28.99 15.54 -17.95
C THR A 172 -29.71 16.06 -16.71
N GLN A 173 -29.86 15.22 -15.68
CA GLN A 173 -30.50 15.64 -14.42
C GLN A 173 -29.68 16.70 -13.67
N SER A 174 -28.34 16.57 -13.64
CA SER A 174 -27.46 17.59 -13.07
C SER A 174 -27.60 18.95 -13.81
N ALA A 175 -27.63 18.93 -15.15
CA ALA A 175 -27.84 20.15 -15.95
C ALA A 175 -29.23 20.77 -15.74
N ILE A 176 -30.29 19.96 -15.67
CA ILE A 176 -31.65 20.44 -15.37
C ILE A 176 -31.73 21.06 -13.98
N GLY A 177 -31.03 20.51 -12.98
CA GLY A 177 -30.96 21.10 -11.64
C GLY A 177 -30.17 22.41 -11.58
N GLU A 178 -29.10 22.56 -12.37
CA GLU A 178 -28.41 23.85 -12.52
C GLU A 178 -29.28 24.89 -13.23
N GLU A 179 -30.03 24.50 -14.25
CA GLU A 179 -31.02 25.34 -14.95
C GLU A 179 -32.13 25.78 -13.96
N PHE A 180 -32.66 24.85 -13.16
CA PHE A 180 -33.66 25.13 -12.14
C PHE A 180 -33.14 26.03 -11.01
N LYS A 181 -31.87 25.89 -10.61
CA LYS A 181 -31.21 26.81 -9.65
C LYS A 181 -31.22 28.25 -10.16
N ARG A 182 -31.05 28.47 -11.47
CA ARG A 182 -31.20 29.79 -12.08
C ARG A 182 -32.64 30.28 -12.04
N VAL A 183 -33.61 29.41 -12.39
CA VAL A 183 -35.05 29.72 -12.33
C VAL A 183 -35.46 30.19 -10.93
N VAL A 184 -35.20 29.41 -9.88
CA VAL A 184 -35.58 29.72 -8.48
C VAL A 184 -34.87 30.97 -7.94
N ALA A 185 -33.69 31.31 -8.44
CA ALA A 185 -33.02 32.58 -8.12
C ALA A 185 -33.65 33.80 -8.81
N THR A 186 -34.46 33.60 -9.87
CA THR A 186 -35.09 34.67 -10.66
C THR A 186 -36.59 34.83 -10.46
N THR A 187 -37.27 33.87 -9.82
CA THR A 187 -38.71 33.96 -9.51
C THR A 187 -39.03 33.41 -8.12
N SER A 188 -39.88 34.13 -7.38
CA SER A 188 -40.46 33.70 -6.10
C SER A 188 -41.83 33.00 -6.27
N ASP A 189 -42.33 32.87 -7.50
CA ASP A 189 -43.56 32.14 -7.82
C ASP A 189 -43.26 30.64 -8.00
N ALA A 190 -43.76 29.82 -7.07
CA ALA A 190 -43.52 28.38 -7.05
C ALA A 190 -44.09 27.67 -8.29
N VAL A 191 -45.26 28.09 -8.78
CA VAL A 191 -45.95 27.46 -9.91
C VAL A 191 -45.30 27.86 -11.23
N SER A 192 -44.84 29.11 -11.34
CA SER A 192 -44.01 29.55 -12.47
C SER A 192 -42.69 28.77 -12.53
N ALA A 193 -42.02 28.57 -11.39
CA ALA A 193 -40.80 27.77 -11.31
C ALA A 193 -41.04 26.29 -11.66
N ASP A 194 -42.11 25.66 -11.15
CA ASP A 194 -42.50 24.27 -11.46
C ASP A 194 -42.87 24.09 -12.94
N ASN A 195 -43.47 25.10 -13.59
CA ASN A 195 -43.74 25.06 -15.02
C ASN A 195 -42.48 25.25 -15.88
N GLN A 196 -41.57 26.13 -15.49
CA GLN A 196 -40.28 26.28 -16.16
C GLN A 196 -39.42 25.02 -16.02
N LEU A 197 -39.46 24.35 -14.86
CA LEU A 197 -38.80 23.06 -14.63
C LEU A 197 -39.28 21.97 -15.60
N LYS A 198 -40.58 21.92 -15.94
CA LYS A 198 -41.13 20.96 -16.93
C LYS A 198 -40.63 21.21 -18.35
N THR A 199 -40.23 22.45 -18.65
CA THR A 199 -39.62 22.82 -19.96
C THR A 199 -38.10 22.73 -19.97
N SER A 200 -37.47 22.59 -18.80
CA SER A 200 -36.01 22.46 -18.68
C SER A 200 -35.52 21.13 -19.24
N THR A 201 -34.59 21.23 -20.17
CA THR A 201 -34.12 20.11 -21.02
C THR A 201 -32.61 19.91 -20.92
N GLY A 202 -31.92 20.60 -19.99
CA GLY A 202 -30.47 20.46 -19.78
C GLY A 202 -29.62 21.20 -20.82
N LYS A 203 -30.24 22.15 -21.54
CA LYS A 203 -29.63 22.90 -22.66
C LYS A 203 -28.51 23.84 -22.23
N GLU A 204 -28.56 24.33 -20.99
CA GLU A 204 -27.55 25.22 -20.42
C GLU A 204 -26.22 24.53 -20.08
N GLY A 205 -26.19 23.20 -20.03
CA GLY A 205 -25.02 22.43 -19.59
C GLY A 205 -24.76 22.50 -18.09
N VAL A 206 -23.78 21.74 -17.61
CA VAL A 206 -23.29 21.80 -16.23
C VAL A 206 -22.09 22.74 -16.12
N ARG A 207 -21.87 23.32 -14.95
CA ARG A 207 -20.64 24.01 -14.60
C ARG A 207 -19.53 22.98 -14.48
N TRP A 208 -18.45 23.21 -15.20
CA TRP A 208 -17.31 22.31 -15.32
C TRP A 208 -16.00 23.06 -14.99
N ILE A 209 -14.87 22.43 -15.31
CA ILE A 209 -13.51 22.88 -15.02
C ILE A 209 -13.31 24.38 -15.29
N GLY A 210 -12.83 25.10 -14.27
CA GLY A 210 -12.61 26.54 -14.32
C GLY A 210 -13.89 27.38 -14.37
N GLY A 211 -15.03 26.81 -13.94
CA GLY A 211 -16.33 27.48 -13.86
C GLY A 211 -17.09 27.63 -15.18
N LYS A 212 -16.56 27.07 -16.28
CA LYS A 212 -17.14 27.19 -17.62
C LYS A 212 -18.25 26.15 -17.82
N LYS A 213 -19.36 26.53 -18.45
CA LYS A 213 -20.43 25.59 -18.83
C LYS A 213 -19.97 24.61 -19.93
N ARG A 214 -20.35 23.34 -19.82
CA ARG A 214 -20.06 22.26 -20.78
C ARG A 214 -21.26 21.33 -20.98
N GLY A 215 -21.28 20.67 -22.14
CA GLY A 215 -22.26 19.63 -22.48
C GLY A 215 -23.57 20.14 -23.10
N GLY A 216 -23.90 21.42 -22.94
CA GLY A 216 -25.11 22.06 -23.47
C GLY A 216 -25.04 22.48 -24.95
N ILE A 217 -26.03 23.27 -25.39
CA ILE A 217 -26.12 23.81 -26.76
C ILE A 217 -25.03 24.88 -26.97
N GLY A 218 -24.34 24.83 -28.11
CA GLY A 218 -23.24 25.76 -28.44
C GLY A 218 -21.96 25.52 -27.64
N GLN A 219 -21.95 24.55 -26.73
CA GLN A 219 -20.83 24.23 -25.86
C GLN A 219 -20.07 22.98 -26.38
N PRO A 220 -18.77 22.84 -26.08
CA PRO A 220 -18.08 21.56 -26.23
C PRO A 220 -18.69 20.47 -25.35
N ALA A 221 -18.55 19.22 -25.76
CA ALA A 221 -18.91 18.08 -24.95
C ALA A 221 -18.06 18.03 -23.66
N ILE A 222 -18.60 17.39 -22.63
CA ILE A 222 -17.83 17.03 -21.43
C ILE A 222 -17.00 15.80 -21.81
N LYS A 223 -15.68 15.86 -21.63
CA LYS A 223 -14.75 14.76 -21.96
C LYS A 223 -13.95 14.44 -20.69
N PRO A 224 -14.48 13.60 -19.78
CA PRO A 224 -13.96 13.50 -18.41
C PRO A 224 -12.46 13.21 -18.38
N THR A 225 -12.00 12.22 -19.15
CA THR A 225 -10.60 11.79 -19.11
C THR A 225 -9.66 12.88 -19.66
N TYR A 226 -10.04 13.51 -20.78
CA TYR A 226 -9.29 14.62 -21.38
C TYR A 226 -9.24 15.85 -20.47
N ASP A 227 -10.42 16.32 -20.03
CA ASP A 227 -10.59 17.55 -19.26
C ASP A 227 -9.85 17.44 -17.91
N LEU A 228 -9.93 16.28 -17.24
CA LEU A 228 -9.26 16.04 -15.97
C LEU A 228 -7.75 15.89 -16.09
N ALA A 229 -7.27 15.15 -17.10
CA ALA A 229 -5.83 15.05 -17.37
C ALA A 229 -5.22 16.44 -17.64
N LYS A 230 -5.94 17.26 -18.43
CA LYS A 230 -5.55 18.63 -18.74
C LYS A 230 -5.50 19.53 -17.49
N ALA A 231 -6.58 19.53 -16.70
CA ALA A 231 -6.66 20.31 -15.47
C ALA A 231 -5.59 19.89 -14.45
N GLY A 232 -5.41 18.58 -14.28
CA GLY A 232 -4.38 18.01 -13.42
C GLY A 232 -2.97 18.37 -13.84
N PHE A 233 -2.65 18.33 -15.13
CA PHE A 233 -1.36 18.80 -15.64
C PHE A 233 -1.13 20.29 -15.32
N ASN A 234 -2.15 21.14 -15.50
CA ASN A 234 -2.06 22.56 -15.17
C ASN A 234 -1.88 22.79 -13.67
N ILE A 235 -2.64 22.10 -12.82
CA ILE A 235 -2.53 22.15 -11.34
C ILE A 235 -1.11 21.73 -10.89
N LEU A 236 -0.58 20.62 -11.41
CA LEU A 236 0.75 20.11 -11.06
C LEU A 236 1.89 21.05 -11.50
N ASN A 237 1.67 21.87 -12.54
CA ASN A 237 2.65 22.84 -13.07
C ASN A 237 2.36 24.29 -12.65
N LYS A 238 1.44 24.52 -11.71
CA LYS A 238 0.99 25.87 -11.26
C LYS A 238 0.52 26.80 -12.39
N GLN A 239 0.01 26.24 -13.48
CA GLN A 239 -0.65 27.03 -14.52
C GLN A 239 -2.14 27.28 -14.17
N PRO A 240 -2.78 28.32 -14.74
CA PRO A 240 -4.23 28.45 -14.70
C PRO A 240 -4.90 27.17 -15.20
N ILE A 241 -5.98 26.73 -14.54
CA ILE A 241 -6.59 25.40 -14.77
C ILE A 241 -7.04 25.19 -16.23
N THR A 242 -7.47 26.27 -16.91
CA THR A 242 -7.87 26.24 -18.34
C THR A 242 -6.76 26.69 -19.30
N SER A 243 -5.50 26.75 -18.86
CA SER A 243 -4.33 27.11 -19.67
C SER A 243 -4.07 26.09 -20.78
N HIS A 244 -3.62 26.61 -21.92
CA HIS A 244 -3.07 25.88 -23.06
C HIS A 244 -1.56 26.19 -23.26
N HIS A 245 -0.96 27.03 -22.42
CA HIS A 245 0.41 27.52 -22.60
C HIS A 245 1.46 26.43 -22.32
N SER A 246 2.57 26.47 -23.06
CA SER A 246 3.70 25.57 -22.81
C SER A 246 4.35 25.84 -21.45
N VAL A 247 4.73 24.79 -20.72
CA VAL A 247 5.55 24.93 -19.51
C VAL A 247 6.96 25.36 -19.93
N ASN A 248 7.46 26.47 -19.38
CA ASN A 248 8.83 26.94 -19.64
C ASN A 248 9.86 26.00 -18.97
N GLU A 249 10.98 25.74 -19.62
CA GLU A 249 12.00 24.78 -19.14
C GLU A 249 12.54 25.15 -17.75
N SER A 250 12.73 26.43 -17.47
CA SER A 250 13.14 26.94 -16.15
C SER A 250 12.06 26.81 -15.06
N ALA A 251 10.79 26.73 -15.45
CA ALA A 251 9.66 26.50 -14.55
C ALA A 251 9.34 25.00 -14.38
N CYS A 252 9.88 24.14 -15.25
CA CYS A 252 9.61 22.72 -15.23
C CYS A 252 10.39 21.99 -14.12
N LYS A 253 9.73 21.79 -12.97
CA LYS A 253 10.27 21.12 -11.79
C LYS A 253 9.74 19.70 -11.57
N GLY A 254 9.43 18.95 -12.63
CA GLY A 254 8.89 17.59 -12.54
C GLY A 254 9.06 16.78 -13.83
N SER A 255 8.93 15.46 -13.74
CA SER A 255 9.07 14.57 -14.91
C SER A 255 7.99 14.78 -15.98
N LEU A 256 6.77 15.15 -15.57
CA LEU A 256 5.63 15.35 -16.49
C LEU A 256 5.84 16.49 -17.49
N CYS A 257 6.37 17.64 -17.06
CA CYS A 257 6.61 18.78 -17.94
C CYS A 257 7.87 18.64 -18.81
N ARG A 258 8.78 17.72 -18.46
CA ARG A 258 9.88 17.32 -19.35
C ARG A 258 9.37 16.44 -20.50
N ARG A 259 8.33 15.65 -20.25
CA ARG A 259 7.71 14.76 -21.25
C ARG A 259 6.71 15.48 -22.16
N TYR A 260 5.81 16.27 -21.59
CA TYR A 260 4.78 16.99 -22.33
C TYR A 260 4.97 18.49 -22.17
N LYS A 261 5.06 19.22 -23.29
CA LYS A 261 5.23 20.67 -23.27
C LYS A 261 3.93 21.38 -22.93
N THR A 262 2.78 20.83 -23.34
CA THR A 262 1.46 21.45 -23.16
C THR A 262 0.46 20.53 -22.47
N SER A 263 -0.57 21.15 -21.87
CA SER A 263 -1.65 20.44 -21.18
C SER A 263 -2.57 19.65 -22.14
N ASP A 264 -2.72 20.10 -23.39
CA ASP A 264 -3.46 19.36 -24.43
C ASP A 264 -2.70 18.12 -24.92
N GLU A 265 -1.37 18.20 -25.05
CA GLU A 265 -0.51 17.07 -25.40
C GLU A 265 -0.57 15.99 -24.31
N ALA A 266 -0.42 16.38 -23.04
CA ALA A 266 -0.56 15.48 -21.90
C ALA A 266 -1.96 14.82 -21.85
N ALA A 267 -3.02 15.59 -22.09
CA ALA A 267 -4.39 15.07 -22.10
C ALA A 267 -4.63 14.07 -23.25
N LYS A 268 -4.14 14.35 -24.47
CA LYS A 268 -4.21 13.41 -25.59
C LYS A 268 -3.49 12.10 -25.29
N ALA A 269 -2.33 12.15 -24.65
CA ALA A 269 -1.60 10.96 -24.24
C ALA A 269 -2.33 10.10 -23.18
N VAL A 270 -3.07 10.73 -22.26
CA VAL A 270 -3.93 9.96 -21.32
C VAL A 270 -5.11 9.32 -22.07
N VAL A 271 -5.74 10.05 -22.98
CA VAL A 271 -6.89 9.55 -23.76
C VAL A 271 -6.50 8.42 -24.72
N SER A 272 -5.31 8.41 -25.31
CA SER A 272 -4.88 7.29 -26.15
C SER A 272 -4.72 5.99 -25.34
N VAL A 273 -4.27 6.06 -24.10
CA VAL A 273 -4.13 4.89 -23.21
C VAL A 273 -5.47 4.44 -22.63
N LEU A 274 -6.24 5.35 -22.02
CA LEU A 274 -7.43 5.02 -21.22
C LEU A 274 -8.76 5.14 -21.96
N GLY A 275 -8.75 5.73 -23.15
CA GLY A 275 -9.93 6.14 -23.88
C GLY A 275 -10.66 7.32 -23.21
N ASP A 276 -11.72 7.80 -23.84
CA ASP A 276 -12.61 8.79 -23.25
C ASP A 276 -14.02 8.71 -23.85
N ARG A 277 -14.99 9.44 -23.29
CA ARG A 277 -16.35 9.55 -23.84
C ARG A 277 -16.85 10.99 -23.89
N ALA A 278 -17.42 11.39 -25.02
CA ALA A 278 -18.08 12.68 -25.17
C ALA A 278 -19.50 12.62 -24.59
N ILE A 279 -19.73 13.41 -23.55
CA ILE A 279 -20.98 13.47 -22.79
C ILE A 279 -21.72 14.79 -23.11
N ARG A 280 -23.04 14.68 -23.30
CA ARG A 280 -23.97 15.78 -23.52
C ARG A 280 -25.05 15.81 -22.45
N THR A 281 -25.60 17.00 -22.21
CA THR A 281 -26.58 17.23 -21.14
C THR A 281 -28.01 17.36 -21.64
N CYS A 282 -28.24 17.69 -22.92
CA CYS A 282 -29.60 17.77 -23.47
C CYS A 282 -30.36 16.45 -23.29
N SER A 283 -31.62 16.52 -22.87
CA SER A 283 -32.52 15.36 -22.77
C SER A 283 -32.81 14.75 -24.15
N GLU A 284 -32.88 15.57 -25.20
CA GLU A 284 -32.87 15.10 -26.58
C GLU A 284 -31.47 15.18 -27.18
N THR A 285 -30.96 14.05 -27.66
CA THR A 285 -29.61 13.96 -28.24
C THR A 285 -29.42 14.83 -29.48
N LYS A 286 -30.51 15.20 -30.17
CA LYS A 286 -30.53 16.04 -31.38
C LYS A 286 -30.26 17.52 -31.13
N GLU A 287 -30.48 18.00 -29.90
CA GLU A 287 -30.36 19.43 -29.58
C GLU A 287 -28.89 19.83 -29.28
N CYS A 288 -28.13 18.92 -28.66
CA CYS A 288 -26.74 19.13 -28.28
C CYS A 288 -25.74 18.61 -29.35
N HIS A 289 -25.83 19.12 -30.58
CA HIS A 289 -24.99 18.67 -31.72
C HIS A 289 -23.80 19.59 -32.08
N SER A 290 -23.59 20.71 -31.37
CA SER A 290 -22.57 21.72 -31.72
C SER A 290 -21.13 21.24 -31.52
N GLY A 291 -20.26 21.40 -32.53
CA GLY A 291 -18.81 21.18 -32.40
C GLY A 291 -18.24 19.91 -33.06
N GLY A 292 -18.92 19.35 -34.08
CA GLY A 292 -18.39 18.26 -34.91
C GLY A 292 -18.58 16.85 -34.33
N GLU A 293 -18.21 15.84 -35.13
CA GLU A 293 -18.41 14.41 -34.84
C GLU A 293 -17.85 13.99 -33.47
N GLU A 294 -16.61 14.37 -33.18
CA GLU A 294 -15.87 14.11 -31.94
C GLU A 294 -16.50 14.67 -30.66
N ASN A 295 -17.57 15.45 -30.77
CA ASN A 295 -18.32 16.02 -29.65
C ASN A 295 -19.79 15.58 -29.67
N LYS A 296 -20.20 14.60 -30.49
CA LYS A 296 -21.55 14.02 -30.46
C LYS A 296 -21.74 13.13 -29.23
N SER A 297 -22.97 13.10 -28.71
CA SER A 297 -23.32 12.26 -27.56
C SER A 297 -23.03 10.79 -27.84
N GLY A 298 -22.30 10.12 -26.95
CA GLY A 298 -21.97 8.70 -27.05
C GLY A 298 -20.72 8.37 -27.87
N THR A 299 -20.10 9.35 -28.55
CA THR A 299 -18.81 9.10 -29.21
C THR A 299 -17.74 8.82 -28.16
N SER A 300 -17.08 7.67 -28.31
CA SER A 300 -16.08 7.18 -27.35
C SER A 300 -14.76 6.93 -28.07
N ALA A 301 -13.69 7.55 -27.57
CA ALA A 301 -12.34 7.21 -27.99
C ALA A 301 -11.93 5.91 -27.29
N VAL A 302 -11.50 4.92 -28.06
CA VAL A 302 -11.03 3.63 -27.52
C VAL A 302 -9.61 3.80 -27.00
N GLY A 303 -9.37 3.40 -25.74
CA GLY A 303 -8.03 3.33 -25.17
C GLY A 303 -7.31 2.08 -25.65
N VAL A 304 -6.06 2.22 -26.10
CA VAL A 304 -5.24 1.10 -26.61
C VAL A 304 -4.29 0.49 -25.56
N GLY A 305 -4.36 0.95 -24.31
CA GLY A 305 -3.47 0.52 -23.23
C GLY A 305 -2.04 1.01 -23.42
N PHE A 306 -1.10 0.45 -22.65
CA PHE A 306 0.32 0.84 -22.73
C PHE A 306 1.15 0.10 -23.79
N SER A 307 0.67 -1.02 -24.33
CA SER A 307 1.48 -1.86 -25.23
C SER A 307 2.02 -1.13 -26.47
N PRO A 308 1.25 -0.29 -27.20
CA PRO A 308 1.77 0.45 -28.35
C PRO A 308 2.83 1.50 -27.94
N MET A 309 2.63 2.17 -26.81
CA MET A 309 3.59 3.14 -26.26
C MET A 309 4.91 2.45 -25.87
N LEU A 310 4.84 1.25 -25.29
CA LEU A 310 6.00 0.44 -24.95
C LEU A 310 6.77 -0.01 -26.19
N GLU A 311 6.07 -0.44 -27.25
CA GLU A 311 6.68 -0.88 -28.49
C GLU A 311 7.39 0.28 -29.23
N GLU A 312 6.70 1.41 -29.42
CA GLU A 312 7.26 2.63 -30.02
C GLU A 312 8.51 3.10 -29.26
N THR A 313 8.41 3.20 -27.93
CA THR A 313 9.53 3.60 -27.06
C THR A 313 10.70 2.60 -27.12
N THR A 314 10.42 1.31 -27.28
CA THR A 314 11.46 0.27 -27.45
C THR A 314 12.19 0.46 -28.78
N GLN A 315 11.47 0.71 -29.87
CA GLN A 315 12.07 0.93 -31.20
C GLN A 315 12.94 2.19 -31.23
N GLU A 316 12.47 3.31 -30.66
CA GLU A 316 13.25 4.54 -30.54
C GLU A 316 14.53 4.34 -29.71
N ASN A 317 14.41 3.77 -28.52
CA ASN A 317 15.55 3.49 -27.64
C ASN A 317 16.55 2.55 -28.32
N MET A 318 16.09 1.53 -29.02
CA MET A 318 16.95 0.61 -29.78
C MET A 318 17.72 1.35 -30.88
N ALA A 319 17.05 2.19 -31.67
CA ALA A 319 17.69 2.98 -32.72
C ALA A 319 18.74 3.97 -32.18
N LEU A 320 18.51 4.56 -31.00
CA LEU A 320 19.47 5.44 -30.32
C LEU A 320 20.65 4.66 -29.72
N LEU A 321 20.39 3.53 -29.03
CA LEU A 321 21.43 2.68 -28.46
C LEU A 321 22.36 2.10 -29.54
N ILE A 322 21.83 1.66 -30.68
CA ILE A 322 22.65 1.19 -31.81
C ILE A 322 23.62 2.29 -32.28
N LYS A 323 23.14 3.54 -32.41
CA LYS A 323 23.99 4.69 -32.79
C LYS A 323 25.08 5.01 -31.74
N LEU A 324 24.77 4.84 -30.45
CA LEU A 324 25.70 5.05 -29.35
C LEU A 324 26.77 3.94 -29.28
N VAL A 325 26.37 2.67 -29.39
CA VAL A 325 27.27 1.50 -29.32
C VAL A 325 28.20 1.43 -30.54
N ASN A 326 27.67 1.64 -31.75
CA ASN A 326 28.46 1.67 -32.98
C ASN A 326 29.35 2.92 -33.09
N GLY A 327 29.23 3.90 -32.18
CA GLY A 327 30.06 5.10 -32.14
C GLY A 327 29.67 6.21 -33.13
N HIS A 328 28.53 6.09 -33.82
CA HIS A 328 27.96 7.19 -34.62
C HIS A 328 27.54 8.38 -33.75
N LEU A 329 27.18 8.12 -32.48
CA LEU A 329 26.97 9.13 -31.44
C LEU A 329 27.95 8.90 -30.29
N LYS A 330 28.55 9.98 -29.77
CA LYS A 330 29.38 9.91 -28.57
C LYS A 330 28.49 9.78 -27.32
N PRO A 331 28.80 8.88 -26.35
CA PRO A 331 28.06 8.75 -25.10
C PRO A 331 28.38 9.90 -24.14
N ASN A 332 27.84 11.08 -24.44
CA ASN A 332 27.84 12.26 -23.58
C ASN A 332 26.44 12.44 -22.94
N SER A 333 26.34 13.32 -21.93
CA SER A 333 25.09 13.60 -21.21
C SER A 333 23.93 13.99 -22.13
N THR A 334 24.19 14.83 -23.15
CA THR A 334 23.17 15.29 -24.11
C THR A 334 22.59 14.17 -24.96
N ASN A 335 23.41 13.21 -25.42
CA ASN A 335 22.94 12.09 -26.23
C ASN A 335 22.32 10.98 -25.37
N LEU A 336 22.84 10.75 -24.15
CA LEU A 336 22.25 9.80 -23.21
C LEU A 336 20.87 10.27 -22.70
N ALA A 337 20.66 11.58 -22.54
CA ALA A 337 19.37 12.16 -22.17
C ALA A 337 18.28 12.10 -23.26
N GLN A 338 18.62 11.68 -24.50
CA GLN A 338 17.63 11.42 -25.55
C GLN A 338 16.96 10.04 -25.40
N LEU A 339 17.54 9.13 -24.61
CA LEU A 339 16.93 7.85 -24.32
C LEU A 339 15.72 8.04 -23.40
N LYS A 340 14.59 7.41 -23.75
CA LYS A 340 13.37 7.36 -22.92
C LYS A 340 13.57 6.28 -21.85
N THR A 341 14.13 6.64 -20.70
CA THR A 341 14.56 5.67 -19.67
C THR A 341 13.78 5.74 -18.35
N GLY A 342 12.80 6.64 -18.22
CA GLY A 342 12.06 6.83 -16.97
C GLY A 342 12.96 7.27 -15.83
N ASP A 343 12.98 6.50 -14.74
CA ASP A 343 13.85 6.72 -13.58
C ASP A 343 15.21 5.98 -13.70
N LEU A 344 15.42 5.15 -14.72
CA LEU A 344 16.66 4.37 -14.88
C LEU A 344 17.73 5.19 -15.64
N ALA A 345 18.78 5.63 -14.96
CA ALA A 345 19.90 6.32 -15.63
C ALA A 345 20.78 5.34 -16.42
N VAL A 346 21.20 5.68 -17.65
CA VAL A 346 22.20 4.92 -18.43
C VAL A 346 23.55 5.65 -18.35
N SER A 347 24.57 5.00 -17.80
CA SER A 347 25.92 5.55 -17.70
C SER A 347 26.69 5.44 -19.02
N ARG A 348 27.78 6.21 -19.15
CA ARG A 348 28.76 6.00 -20.22
C ARG A 348 29.45 4.63 -20.13
N GLY A 349 29.67 4.12 -18.92
CA GLY A 349 30.29 2.80 -18.69
C GLY A 349 29.45 1.67 -19.25
N VAL A 350 28.11 1.74 -19.12
CA VAL A 350 27.20 0.77 -19.75
C VAL A 350 27.33 0.76 -21.27
N ILE A 351 27.39 1.92 -21.93
CA ILE A 351 27.58 1.98 -23.39
C ILE A 351 28.94 1.42 -23.82
N GLN A 352 30.00 1.66 -23.02
CA GLN A 352 31.33 1.10 -23.28
C GLN A 352 31.34 -0.43 -23.12
N ALA A 353 30.78 -0.95 -22.03
CA ALA A 353 30.68 -2.38 -21.77
C ALA A 353 29.80 -3.12 -22.80
N LEU A 354 28.74 -2.46 -23.32
CA LEU A 354 27.98 -2.97 -24.46
C LEU A 354 28.78 -2.97 -25.76
N LYS A 355 29.64 -1.97 -25.99
CA LYS A 355 30.49 -1.91 -27.19
C LYS A 355 31.57 -2.99 -27.21
N GLU A 356 32.06 -3.39 -26.04
CA GLU A 356 33.09 -4.42 -25.87
C GLU A 356 32.53 -5.84 -25.77
N ASP A 357 31.19 -6.01 -25.67
CA ASP A 357 30.57 -7.33 -25.59
C ASP A 357 30.31 -7.95 -26.98
N PRO A 358 30.65 -9.23 -27.22
CA PRO A 358 30.37 -9.89 -28.51
C PRO A 358 28.87 -10.09 -28.77
N ASP A 359 28.03 -10.16 -27.73
CA ASP A 359 26.57 -10.37 -27.86
C ASP A 359 25.78 -9.05 -27.93
N ASN A 360 26.45 -7.94 -28.26
CA ASN A 360 25.92 -6.58 -28.10
C ASN A 360 24.56 -6.32 -28.77
N VAL A 361 24.26 -6.94 -29.91
CA VAL A 361 22.97 -6.81 -30.62
C VAL A 361 21.81 -7.26 -29.73
N ALA A 362 21.93 -8.44 -29.10
CA ALA A 362 20.90 -8.99 -28.23
C ALA A 362 20.78 -8.19 -26.91
N LEU A 363 21.92 -7.74 -26.38
CA LEU A 363 21.98 -6.92 -25.16
C LEU A 363 21.37 -5.52 -25.37
N VAL A 364 21.61 -4.89 -26.52
CA VAL A 364 21.03 -3.59 -26.90
C VAL A 364 19.53 -3.69 -27.11
N GLN A 365 19.05 -4.69 -27.87
CA GLN A 365 17.62 -4.90 -28.09
C GLN A 365 16.89 -5.11 -26.75
N ARG A 366 17.48 -5.87 -25.84
CA ARG A 366 16.90 -6.14 -24.53
C ARG A 366 16.95 -4.93 -23.60
N LEU A 367 18.07 -4.21 -23.55
CA LEU A 367 18.19 -2.99 -22.77
C LEU A 367 17.18 -1.93 -23.25
N ALA A 368 16.98 -1.78 -24.56
CA ALA A 368 15.96 -0.87 -25.10
C ALA A 368 14.57 -1.14 -24.53
N GLY A 369 14.17 -2.42 -24.43
CA GLY A 369 12.90 -2.83 -23.82
C GLY A 369 12.85 -2.63 -22.30
N GLU A 370 13.94 -2.90 -21.57
CA GLU A 370 14.02 -2.65 -20.12
C GLU A 370 13.93 -1.14 -19.79
N LEU A 371 14.55 -0.26 -20.61
CA LEU A 371 14.44 1.19 -20.50
C LEU A 371 13.04 1.70 -20.86
N ALA A 372 12.48 1.23 -21.97
CA ALA A 372 11.13 1.59 -22.41
C ALA A 372 10.06 1.19 -21.40
N MET A 373 10.24 0.05 -20.73
CA MET A 373 9.36 -0.41 -19.66
C MET A 373 9.44 0.49 -18.43
N SER A 374 10.64 0.93 -18.03
CA SER A 374 10.80 1.90 -16.94
C SER A 374 10.14 3.25 -17.27
N ASP A 375 10.32 3.75 -18.48
CA ASP A 375 9.69 4.98 -18.98
C ASP A 375 8.16 4.88 -19.04
N THR A 376 7.63 3.74 -19.48
CA THR A 376 6.19 3.49 -19.55
C THR A 376 5.56 3.47 -18.14
N VAL A 377 6.22 2.83 -17.17
CA VAL A 377 5.75 2.80 -15.76
C VAL A 377 5.80 4.20 -15.13
N ALA A 378 6.89 4.96 -15.33
CA ALA A 378 7.00 6.34 -14.87
C ALA A 378 5.90 7.23 -15.48
N THR A 379 5.64 7.06 -16.78
CA THR A 379 4.57 7.73 -17.51
C THR A 379 3.20 7.39 -16.94
N ALA A 380 2.93 6.11 -16.66
CA ALA A 380 1.66 5.65 -16.08
C ALA A 380 1.37 6.26 -14.70
N PHE A 381 2.38 6.35 -13.82
CA PHE A 381 2.26 7.06 -12.55
C PHE A 381 2.03 8.57 -12.74
N GLY A 382 2.65 9.17 -13.74
CA GLY A 382 2.38 10.54 -14.17
C GLY A 382 0.91 10.74 -14.57
N MET A 383 0.37 9.87 -15.45
CA MET A 383 -1.04 9.89 -15.86
C MET A 383 -1.99 9.75 -14.68
N ARG A 384 -1.71 8.81 -13.77
CA ARG A 384 -2.47 8.60 -12.53
C ARG A 384 -2.50 9.85 -11.67
N ARG A 385 -1.35 10.53 -11.53
CA ARG A 385 -1.24 11.76 -10.74
C ARG A 385 -1.96 12.94 -11.39
N MET A 386 -1.97 13.04 -12.72
CA MET A 386 -2.76 14.04 -13.44
C MET A 386 -4.26 13.86 -13.18
N LEU A 387 -4.80 12.64 -13.34
CA LEU A 387 -6.23 12.40 -13.08
C LEU A 387 -6.64 12.71 -11.64
N ILE A 388 -5.86 12.28 -10.64
CA ILE A 388 -6.11 12.57 -9.22
C ILE A 388 -6.01 14.08 -8.91
N ALA A 389 -5.07 14.79 -9.53
CA ALA A 389 -5.00 16.25 -9.43
C ALA A 389 -6.21 16.93 -10.09
N GLY A 390 -6.71 16.40 -11.20
CA GLY A 390 -7.93 16.85 -11.87
C GLY A 390 -9.19 16.65 -11.01
N GLN A 391 -9.31 15.52 -10.30
CA GLN A 391 -10.39 15.28 -9.32
C GLN A 391 -10.41 16.30 -8.17
N SER A 392 -9.29 16.98 -7.91
CA SER A 392 -9.17 18.02 -6.88
C SER A 392 -9.65 19.40 -7.36
N GLU A 393 -10.14 19.52 -8.60
CA GLU A 393 -10.75 20.74 -9.11
C GLU A 393 -12.16 20.92 -8.50
N PRO A 394 -12.52 22.07 -7.91
CA PRO A 394 -13.73 22.19 -7.11
C PRO A 394 -15.04 21.86 -7.86
N HIS A 395 -15.17 22.25 -9.13
CA HIS A 395 -16.38 21.98 -9.91
C HIS A 395 -16.45 20.52 -10.38
N VAL A 396 -15.31 19.83 -10.50
CA VAL A 396 -15.31 18.37 -10.66
C VAL A 396 -15.74 17.68 -9.36
N ALA A 397 -15.17 18.09 -8.23
CA ALA A 397 -15.43 17.51 -6.92
C ALA A 397 -16.90 17.68 -6.46
N GLU A 398 -17.58 18.73 -6.92
CA GLU A 398 -19.02 18.95 -6.74
C GLU A 398 -19.90 17.90 -7.47
N HIS A 399 -19.42 17.30 -8.58
CA HIS A 399 -20.19 16.33 -9.37
C HIS A 399 -19.74 14.88 -9.11
N LYS A 400 -20.43 14.17 -8.20
CA LYS A 400 -20.15 12.74 -7.88
C LYS A 400 -19.99 11.84 -9.12
N ILE A 401 -20.80 12.08 -10.15
CA ILE A 401 -20.80 11.34 -11.43
C ILE A 401 -19.45 11.48 -12.18
N ALA A 402 -18.79 12.63 -12.05
CA ALA A 402 -17.46 12.85 -12.59
C ALA A 402 -16.41 12.00 -11.88
N LEU A 403 -16.50 11.95 -10.54
CA LEU A 403 -15.60 11.15 -9.71
C LEU A 403 -15.77 9.65 -10.02
N GLU A 404 -17.00 9.14 -10.11
CA GLU A 404 -17.29 7.73 -10.43
C GLU A 404 -16.74 7.29 -11.80
N GLU A 405 -16.90 8.08 -12.86
CA GLU A 405 -16.28 7.78 -14.16
C GLU A 405 -14.74 7.85 -14.08
N THR A 406 -14.19 8.78 -13.31
CA THR A 406 -12.74 8.92 -13.15
C THR A 406 -12.15 7.75 -12.37
N ASP A 407 -12.80 7.31 -11.31
CA ASP A 407 -12.38 6.16 -10.50
C ASP A 407 -12.45 4.88 -11.33
N ARG A 408 -13.43 4.74 -12.23
CA ARG A 408 -13.48 3.66 -13.22
C ARG A 408 -12.27 3.69 -14.18
N ARG A 409 -11.83 4.88 -14.63
CA ARG A 409 -10.63 5.04 -15.48
C ARG A 409 -9.33 4.81 -14.70
N LEU A 410 -9.25 5.28 -13.45
CA LEU A 410 -8.13 5.02 -12.53
C LEU A 410 -8.02 3.52 -12.22
N ALA A 411 -9.13 2.82 -12.00
CA ALA A 411 -9.14 1.36 -11.80
C ALA A 411 -8.81 0.56 -13.08
N PHE A 412 -8.97 1.15 -14.27
CA PHE A 412 -8.43 0.57 -15.51
C PHE A 412 -6.90 0.83 -15.60
N LEU A 413 -6.46 2.06 -15.36
CA LEU A 413 -5.05 2.44 -15.31
C LEU A 413 -4.23 1.62 -14.30
N ASP A 414 -4.75 1.40 -13.09
CA ASP A 414 -4.09 0.63 -12.03
C ASP A 414 -4.00 -0.87 -12.41
N ARG A 415 -4.94 -1.40 -13.20
CA ARG A 415 -4.85 -2.76 -13.77
C ARG A 415 -3.78 -2.85 -14.86
N GLU A 416 -3.70 -1.86 -15.75
CA GLU A 416 -2.65 -1.77 -16.77
C GLU A 416 -1.24 -1.65 -16.14
N ILE A 417 -1.08 -0.82 -15.09
CA ILE A 417 0.16 -0.71 -14.31
C ILE A 417 0.54 -2.06 -13.68
N LEU A 418 -0.44 -2.80 -13.15
CA LEU A 418 -0.20 -4.13 -12.57
C LEU A 418 0.14 -5.19 -13.64
N ALA A 419 -0.43 -5.10 -14.84
CA ALA A 419 -0.06 -5.93 -15.97
C ALA A 419 1.40 -5.70 -16.39
N LEU A 420 1.79 -4.43 -16.58
CA LEU A 420 3.19 -4.04 -16.84
C LEU A 420 4.14 -4.54 -15.74
N LYS A 421 3.78 -4.37 -14.46
CA LYS A 421 4.57 -4.87 -13.33
C LYS A 421 4.78 -6.39 -13.41
N ASN A 422 3.71 -7.14 -13.67
CA ASN A 422 3.78 -8.60 -13.75
C ASN A 422 4.66 -9.05 -14.93
N GLU A 423 4.52 -8.40 -16.09
CA GLU A 423 5.39 -8.65 -17.24
C GLU A 423 6.87 -8.36 -16.91
N MET A 424 7.16 -7.27 -16.20
CA MET A 424 8.53 -6.92 -15.76
C MET A 424 9.09 -7.99 -14.79
N GLU A 425 8.32 -8.41 -13.80
CA GLU A 425 8.73 -9.45 -12.84
C GLU A 425 8.95 -10.81 -13.53
N ILE A 426 8.12 -11.16 -14.52
CA ILE A 426 8.27 -12.38 -15.33
C ILE A 426 9.54 -12.29 -16.19
N ARG A 427 9.75 -11.20 -16.94
CA ARG A 427 10.95 -10.99 -17.76
C ARG A 427 12.24 -11.05 -16.92
N LYS A 428 12.22 -10.46 -15.72
CA LYS A 428 13.34 -10.49 -14.75
C LYS A 428 13.53 -11.86 -14.07
N ALA A 429 12.48 -12.65 -13.90
CA ALA A 429 12.58 -14.01 -13.37
C ALA A 429 13.09 -15.01 -14.40
N ILE A 430 12.79 -14.78 -15.69
CA ILE A 430 13.30 -15.59 -16.82
C ILE A 430 14.80 -15.33 -17.04
N SER A 431 15.30 -14.12 -16.78
CA SER A 431 16.72 -13.82 -16.91
C SER A 431 17.17 -12.62 -16.07
N ASN A 432 18.38 -12.72 -15.50
CA ASN A 432 19.02 -11.68 -14.70
C ASN A 432 19.01 -10.31 -15.40
N ASN A 433 18.98 -9.23 -14.60
CA ASN A 433 18.99 -7.83 -15.06
C ASN A 433 20.11 -7.60 -16.08
N THR A 434 19.77 -7.12 -17.28
CA THR A 434 20.72 -7.04 -18.41
C THR A 434 21.88 -6.12 -18.08
N LEU A 435 21.63 -5.00 -17.41
CA LEU A 435 22.68 -4.06 -16.99
C LEU A 435 23.69 -4.71 -16.03
N LEU A 436 23.21 -5.50 -15.06
CA LEU A 436 24.10 -6.20 -14.13
C LEU A 436 24.88 -7.32 -14.83
N MET A 437 24.27 -8.01 -15.80
CA MET A 437 24.94 -9.07 -16.56
C MET A 437 26.04 -8.51 -17.48
N VAL A 438 25.77 -7.40 -18.17
CA VAL A 438 26.77 -6.67 -18.97
C VAL A 438 27.94 -6.21 -18.10
N LEU A 439 27.67 -5.64 -16.93
CA LEU A 439 28.71 -5.15 -16.02
C LEU A 439 29.50 -6.30 -15.38
N SER A 440 28.86 -7.42 -14.98
CA SER A 440 29.59 -8.58 -14.46
C SER A 440 30.46 -9.27 -15.52
N ARG A 441 30.02 -9.26 -16.78
CA ARG A 441 30.84 -9.70 -17.92
C ARG A 441 32.03 -8.77 -18.14
N GLN A 442 31.86 -7.46 -18.00
CA GLN A 442 32.97 -6.51 -18.04
C GLN A 442 33.97 -6.75 -16.91
N GLU A 443 33.52 -6.86 -15.65
CA GLU A 443 34.40 -7.16 -14.51
C GLU A 443 35.16 -8.48 -14.70
N SER A 444 34.55 -9.49 -15.34
CA SER A 444 35.22 -10.74 -15.70
C SER A 444 36.31 -10.54 -16.76
N ARG A 445 36.03 -9.75 -17.82
CA ARG A 445 37.02 -9.39 -18.85
C ARG A 445 38.17 -8.55 -18.29
N ASP A 446 37.87 -7.60 -17.40
CA ASP A 446 38.88 -6.76 -16.75
C ASP A 446 39.75 -7.60 -15.79
N ALA A 447 39.17 -8.61 -15.12
CA ALA A 447 39.91 -9.56 -14.30
C ALA A 447 40.79 -10.51 -15.13
N GLU A 448 40.31 -11.03 -16.26
CA GLU A 448 41.09 -11.86 -17.20
C GLU A 448 42.25 -11.07 -17.84
N ASN A 449 42.01 -9.83 -18.26
CA ASN A 449 43.05 -8.94 -18.78
C ASN A 449 44.02 -8.44 -17.70
N GLY A 450 43.66 -8.54 -16.42
CA GLY A 450 44.49 -8.15 -15.27
C GLY A 450 45.58 -9.16 -14.88
N VAL A 451 45.60 -10.37 -15.45
CA VAL A 451 46.51 -11.46 -15.03
C VAL A 451 47.93 -11.33 -15.61
N HIS A 452 48.58 -10.17 -15.49
CA HIS A 452 50.00 -10.00 -15.80
C HIS A 452 50.69 -8.90 -14.96
N GLN A 453 50.69 -9.05 -13.62
CA GLN A 453 51.74 -8.47 -12.75
C GLN A 453 51.76 -9.15 -11.36
N PRO A 454 52.86 -9.82 -10.95
CA PRO A 454 52.99 -10.35 -9.61
C PRO A 454 53.48 -9.25 -8.66
N ILE A 455 52.64 -8.81 -7.72
CA ILE A 455 53.06 -7.97 -6.60
C ILE A 455 53.44 -8.87 -5.43
N CYS A 456 54.73 -8.99 -5.14
CA CYS A 456 55.23 -9.62 -3.93
C CYS A 456 55.00 -8.69 -2.73
N ILE A 457 54.36 -9.20 -1.66
CA ILE A 457 54.40 -8.59 -0.34
C ILE A 457 54.96 -9.63 0.62
N SER A 458 56.17 -9.39 1.12
CA SER A 458 56.72 -10.09 2.26
C SER A 458 56.25 -9.41 3.54
N ASP A 459 55.60 -10.12 4.44
CA ASP A 459 55.94 -9.95 5.86
C ASP A 459 55.55 -11.15 6.76
N ASN A 460 56.33 -11.32 7.82
CA ASN A 460 56.16 -12.41 8.78
C ASN A 460 55.01 -12.15 9.75
N SER A 461 53.90 -12.89 9.63
CA SER A 461 53.04 -13.16 10.79
C SER A 461 52.43 -14.55 10.76
N THR A 462 52.83 -15.38 11.72
CA THR A 462 52.27 -16.71 11.95
C THR A 462 50.89 -16.62 12.59
N HIS A 463 49.83 -16.35 11.80
CA HIS A 463 48.47 -16.87 12.00
C HIS A 463 47.48 -16.43 10.89
N CYS A 464 47.70 -16.93 9.67
CA CYS A 464 46.59 -17.21 8.75
C CYS A 464 46.89 -18.49 7.98
N ARG A 465 46.46 -19.63 8.52
CA ARG A 465 46.45 -20.90 7.79
C ARG A 465 45.29 -20.85 6.80
N VAL A 466 45.53 -20.21 5.65
CA VAL A 466 44.66 -20.34 4.48
C VAL A 466 44.76 -21.80 4.06
N LEU A 467 43.75 -22.60 4.42
CA LEU A 467 43.64 -23.98 4.00
C LEU A 467 43.09 -24.01 2.56
N LEU A 468 43.88 -23.48 1.63
CA LEU A 468 43.73 -23.75 0.20
C LEU A 468 44.07 -25.23 0.01
N ILE A 469 43.06 -26.09 0.15
CA ILE A 469 43.19 -27.49 -0.23
C ILE A 469 43.27 -27.51 -1.76
N VAL A 470 44.49 -27.59 -2.28
CA VAL A 470 44.71 -28.19 -3.60
C VAL A 470 44.29 -29.65 -3.46
N VAL A 471 43.09 -29.97 -3.92
CA VAL A 471 42.61 -31.36 -3.97
C VAL A 471 43.37 -32.04 -5.10
N ASN A 472 44.40 -32.82 -4.76
CA ASN A 472 44.98 -33.78 -5.70
C ASN A 472 43.86 -34.72 -6.21
N GLU A 473 43.90 -35.08 -7.49
CA GLU A 473 42.95 -35.99 -8.18
C GLU A 473 42.87 -37.43 -7.59
N HIS A 474 43.49 -37.69 -6.44
CA HIS A 474 43.50 -38.99 -5.75
C HIS A 474 42.86 -38.95 -4.34
N VAL A 475 42.15 -37.88 -3.99
CA VAL A 475 41.45 -37.76 -2.68
C VAL A 475 39.95 -37.47 -2.82
N MET A 476 39.31 -38.00 -3.87
CA MET A 476 37.85 -37.84 -4.08
C MET A 476 36.99 -38.92 -3.41
N ASP A 477 37.55 -40.09 -3.08
CA ASP A 477 36.76 -41.25 -2.60
C ASP A 477 36.54 -41.27 -1.07
N ASP A 478 37.28 -40.49 -0.29
CA ASP A 478 37.29 -40.56 1.19
C ASP A 478 36.72 -39.30 1.88
N ILE A 479 35.79 -38.63 1.20
CA ILE A 479 35.09 -37.45 1.72
C ILE A 479 33.96 -37.90 2.66
N THR A 480 34.02 -37.47 3.93
CA THR A 480 33.04 -37.84 4.98
C THR A 480 31.89 -36.84 5.11
N PHE A 481 30.76 -37.27 5.71
CA PHE A 481 29.62 -36.38 5.98
C PHE A 481 29.96 -35.22 6.92
N GLU A 482 30.81 -35.45 7.93
CA GLU A 482 31.24 -34.38 8.86
C GLU A 482 32.15 -33.37 8.16
N PHE A 483 33.04 -33.79 7.25
CA PHE A 483 33.79 -32.83 6.43
C PHE A 483 32.85 -31.99 5.55
N LEU A 484 31.91 -32.64 4.85
CA LEU A 484 30.99 -31.96 3.93
C LEU A 484 30.08 -30.93 4.65
N ILE A 485 29.61 -31.24 5.87
CA ILE A 485 28.77 -30.30 6.64
C ILE A 485 29.56 -29.15 7.27
N GLU A 486 30.80 -29.38 7.73
CA GLU A 486 31.63 -28.29 8.24
C GLU A 486 32.06 -27.35 7.11
N GLN A 487 32.40 -27.85 5.91
CA GLN A 487 32.63 -27.00 4.74
C GLN A 487 31.38 -26.21 4.36
N TYR A 488 30.20 -26.83 4.39
CA TYR A 488 28.94 -26.13 4.13
C TYR A 488 28.63 -25.04 5.17
N PHE A 489 28.96 -25.27 6.45
CA PHE A 489 28.80 -24.29 7.53
C PHE A 489 29.85 -23.18 7.50
N TYR A 490 31.05 -23.46 7.00
CA TYR A 490 32.07 -22.46 6.73
C TYR A 490 31.65 -21.54 5.58
N TYR A 491 31.16 -22.11 4.48
CA TYR A 491 30.71 -21.37 3.30
C TYR A 491 29.37 -20.63 3.51
N LYS A 492 28.46 -21.15 4.33
CA LYS A 492 27.16 -20.54 4.64
C LYS A 492 27.05 -20.14 6.11
N LEU A 493 26.99 -18.82 6.36
CA LEU A 493 26.68 -18.24 7.67
C LEU A 493 25.25 -18.61 8.14
N LEU A 494 25.12 -19.76 8.81
CA LEU A 494 23.86 -20.30 9.32
C LEU A 494 23.68 -20.05 10.83
N ARG A 495 22.43 -19.93 11.29
CA ARG A 495 22.12 -19.84 12.72
C ARG A 495 22.47 -21.15 13.45
N PRO A 496 22.97 -21.12 14.71
CA PRO A 496 23.31 -22.33 15.49
C PRO A 496 22.17 -23.34 15.72
N THR A 497 20.90 -22.90 15.61
CA THR A 497 19.73 -23.79 15.64
C THR A 497 19.48 -24.51 14.32
N THR A 498 19.82 -23.87 13.20
CA THR A 498 19.79 -24.44 11.85
C THR A 498 20.92 -25.47 11.71
N MET A 499 22.14 -25.13 12.14
CA MET A 499 23.28 -26.07 12.16
C MET A 499 22.95 -27.36 12.92
N ARG A 500 22.35 -27.24 14.12
CA ARG A 500 21.85 -28.39 14.90
C ARG A 500 20.77 -29.20 14.19
N SER A 501 19.99 -28.59 13.29
CA SER A 501 18.97 -29.30 12.50
C SER A 501 19.61 -30.12 11.37
N TYR A 502 20.61 -29.57 10.66
CA TYR A 502 21.38 -30.32 9.66
C TYR A 502 22.14 -31.49 10.29
N ARG A 503 22.94 -31.27 11.36
CA ARG A 503 23.64 -32.37 12.08
C ARG A 503 22.67 -33.44 12.61
N LYS A 504 21.45 -33.07 13.02
CA LYS A 504 20.41 -34.03 13.43
C LYS A 504 19.88 -34.85 12.24
N VAL A 505 19.74 -34.26 11.06
CA VAL A 505 19.30 -35.00 9.87
C VAL A 505 20.41 -35.95 9.40
N LEU A 506 21.66 -35.49 9.32
CA LEU A 506 22.82 -36.33 8.97
C LEU A 506 22.95 -37.53 9.87
N ARG A 507 22.93 -37.34 11.21
CA ARG A 507 23.00 -38.46 12.15
C ARG A 507 21.95 -39.54 11.87
N THR A 508 20.72 -39.15 11.54
CA THR A 508 19.65 -40.11 11.20
C THR A 508 19.75 -40.72 9.80
N PHE A 509 20.76 -40.35 9.01
CA PHE A 509 21.13 -40.93 7.73
C PHE A 509 22.39 -41.81 7.90
N GLU A 510 23.36 -41.37 8.69
CA GLU A 510 24.54 -42.16 9.12
C GLU A 510 24.12 -43.36 10.02
N GLU A 511 23.08 -43.20 10.84
CA GLU A 511 22.40 -44.30 11.56
C GLU A 511 21.73 -45.32 10.62
N PHE A 512 21.56 -44.99 9.33
CA PHE A 512 20.93 -45.85 8.32
C PHE A 512 21.93 -46.47 7.34
N THR A 513 22.98 -45.74 6.92
CA THR A 513 23.97 -46.21 5.95
C THR A 513 25.39 -45.85 6.39
N SER A 514 26.30 -46.81 6.17
CA SER A 514 27.75 -46.66 6.37
C SER A 514 28.51 -46.25 5.10
N LEU A 515 27.79 -45.93 4.01
CA LEU A 515 28.40 -45.51 2.75
C LEU A 515 28.91 -44.06 2.82
N ASN A 516 30.05 -43.78 2.17
CA ASN A 516 30.56 -42.42 2.07
C ASN A 516 29.64 -41.54 1.19
N PRO A 517 29.56 -40.21 1.42
CA PRO A 517 28.86 -39.25 0.57
C PRO A 517 29.03 -39.46 -0.94
N ALA A 518 30.25 -39.78 -1.40
CA ALA A 518 30.58 -40.00 -2.81
C ALA A 518 29.98 -41.29 -3.42
N GLN A 519 29.44 -42.20 -2.59
CA GLN A 519 28.86 -43.48 -2.96
C GLN A 519 27.32 -43.52 -2.87
N ILE A 520 26.68 -42.42 -2.45
CA ILE A 520 25.23 -42.39 -2.21
C ILE A 520 24.45 -42.33 -3.54
N ASP A 521 23.82 -43.43 -3.90
CA ASP A 521 22.96 -43.50 -5.07
C ASP A 521 21.49 -43.17 -4.76
N GLN A 522 20.66 -43.09 -5.81
CA GLN A 522 19.23 -42.80 -5.64
C GLN A 522 18.48 -43.96 -4.95
N LEU A 523 18.91 -45.22 -5.12
CA LEU A 523 18.28 -46.38 -4.48
C LEU A 523 18.44 -46.33 -2.96
N THR A 524 19.63 -45.99 -2.46
CA THR A 524 19.92 -45.79 -1.03
C THR A 524 19.00 -44.73 -0.41
N VAL A 525 18.74 -43.63 -1.12
CA VAL A 525 17.81 -42.57 -0.66
C VAL A 525 16.35 -43.07 -0.63
N LEU A 526 15.95 -43.93 -1.58
CA LEU A 526 14.61 -44.54 -1.60
C LEU A 526 14.43 -45.58 -0.50
N GLN A 527 15.45 -46.40 -0.21
CA GLN A 527 15.45 -47.30 0.94
C GLN A 527 15.32 -46.54 2.27
N TRP A 528 16.04 -45.42 2.42
CA TRP A 528 15.89 -44.55 3.60
C TRP A 528 14.49 -43.95 3.72
N ARG A 529 13.88 -43.56 2.59
CA ARG A 529 12.49 -43.07 2.56
C ARG A 529 11.54 -44.12 3.11
N ASP A 530 11.69 -45.35 2.65
CA ASP A 530 10.74 -46.42 2.96
C ASP A 530 10.90 -46.87 4.42
N LEU A 531 12.12 -46.89 4.96
CA LEU A 531 12.38 -47.02 6.42
C LEU A 531 11.79 -45.86 7.24
N VAL A 532 11.87 -44.61 6.75
CA VAL A 532 11.38 -43.42 7.48
C VAL A 532 9.84 -43.33 7.48
N LEU A 533 9.19 -43.70 6.38
CA LEU A 533 7.73 -43.61 6.22
C LEU A 533 7.00 -44.89 6.64
N GLY A 534 7.59 -46.06 6.35
CA GLY A 534 7.09 -47.38 6.75
C GLY A 534 7.38 -47.64 8.23
N ASP A 535 8.56 -48.17 8.54
CA ASP A 535 8.87 -48.72 9.88
C ASP A 535 8.85 -47.65 10.98
N ASN A 536 9.50 -46.51 10.72
CA ASN A 536 9.52 -45.39 11.66
C ASN A 536 8.19 -44.60 11.72
N LYS A 537 7.23 -44.90 10.83
CA LYS A 537 5.89 -44.28 10.74
C LYS A 537 5.92 -42.74 10.81
N ARG A 538 6.93 -42.09 10.22
CA ARG A 538 7.05 -40.63 10.26
C ARG A 538 6.19 -39.98 9.19
N SER A 539 5.75 -38.74 9.44
CA SER A 539 4.93 -38.00 8.47
C SER A 539 5.71 -37.66 7.19
N SER A 540 5.03 -37.62 6.04
CA SER A 540 5.62 -37.20 4.75
C SER A 540 6.26 -35.81 4.82
N ARG A 541 5.76 -34.91 5.67
CA ARG A 541 6.36 -33.58 5.92
C ARG A 541 7.68 -33.68 6.70
N THR A 542 7.84 -34.67 7.59
CA THR A 542 9.11 -34.97 8.27
C THR A 542 10.15 -35.51 7.28
N TRP A 543 9.72 -36.39 6.37
CA TRP A 543 10.55 -36.87 5.27
C TRP A 543 11.00 -35.73 4.34
N ASN A 544 10.05 -34.91 3.85
CA ASN A 544 10.38 -33.79 2.96
C ASN A 544 11.35 -32.79 3.60
N ASN A 545 11.26 -32.59 4.92
CA ASN A 545 12.22 -31.76 5.66
C ASN A 545 13.64 -32.37 5.66
N LYS A 546 13.78 -33.68 5.92
CA LYS A 546 15.06 -34.40 5.77
C LYS A 546 15.63 -34.24 4.36
N VAL A 547 14.80 -34.46 3.33
CA VAL A 547 15.18 -34.29 1.92
C VAL A 547 15.63 -32.86 1.62
N THR A 548 14.98 -31.82 2.17
CA THR A 548 15.42 -30.43 2.00
C THR A 548 16.83 -30.19 2.55
N HIS A 549 17.14 -30.72 3.73
CA HIS A 549 18.48 -30.60 4.32
C HIS A 549 19.54 -31.36 3.52
N MET A 550 19.28 -32.63 3.18
CA MET A 550 20.22 -33.44 2.41
C MET A 550 20.44 -32.91 0.99
N ARG A 551 19.37 -32.45 0.32
CA ARG A 551 19.48 -31.85 -1.02
C ARG A 551 20.34 -30.59 -1.03
N ALA A 552 20.18 -29.71 -0.04
CA ALA A 552 21.01 -28.50 0.06
C ALA A 552 22.50 -28.85 0.26
N LEU A 553 22.80 -29.84 1.11
CA LEU A 553 24.15 -30.29 1.37
C LEU A 553 24.80 -30.96 0.15
N PHE A 554 24.08 -31.86 -0.53
CA PHE A 554 24.57 -32.53 -1.74
C PHE A 554 24.66 -31.60 -2.94
N ASN A 555 23.77 -30.59 -3.08
CA ASN A 555 23.94 -29.56 -4.10
C ASN A 555 25.23 -28.78 -3.89
N PHE A 556 25.51 -28.34 -2.66
CA PHE A 556 26.77 -27.67 -2.33
C PHE A 556 27.99 -28.56 -2.63
N GLY A 557 27.95 -29.84 -2.25
CA GLY A 557 29.05 -30.77 -2.55
C GLY A 557 29.30 -30.96 -4.06
N ILE A 558 28.24 -30.96 -4.88
CA ILE A 558 28.36 -31.05 -6.34
C ILE A 558 28.82 -29.72 -6.95
N GLU A 559 28.27 -28.59 -6.49
CA GLU A 559 28.63 -27.22 -6.93
C GLU A 559 30.08 -26.83 -6.60
N GLN A 560 30.72 -27.50 -5.64
CA GLN A 560 32.12 -27.29 -5.24
C GLN A 560 33.04 -28.44 -5.68
N GLU A 561 32.55 -29.33 -6.56
CA GLU A 561 33.29 -30.49 -7.09
C GLU A 561 33.81 -31.46 -5.98
N LEU A 562 33.27 -31.37 -4.76
CA LEU A 562 33.55 -32.25 -3.63
C LEU A 562 32.80 -33.60 -3.72
N LEU A 563 31.85 -33.76 -4.65
CA LEU A 563 31.11 -35.00 -4.87
C LEU A 563 31.13 -35.35 -6.36
N PRO A 564 31.44 -36.60 -6.76
CA PRO A 564 31.50 -37.02 -8.16
C PRO A 564 30.12 -37.13 -8.85
N HIS A 565 29.05 -36.73 -8.18
CA HIS A 565 27.67 -36.91 -8.62
C HIS A 565 27.24 -35.85 -9.65
N LYS A 566 26.98 -36.25 -10.90
CA LYS A 566 26.41 -35.35 -11.93
C LYS A 566 24.97 -34.89 -11.63
N LYS A 567 24.24 -35.60 -10.76
CA LYS A 567 22.86 -35.28 -10.34
C LYS A 567 22.68 -35.64 -8.87
N ASN A 568 22.03 -34.78 -8.10
CA ASN A 568 21.79 -35.00 -6.68
C ASN A 568 20.79 -36.16 -6.43
N PRO A 569 21.15 -37.22 -5.67
CA PRO A 569 20.31 -38.40 -5.44
C PRO A 569 19.03 -38.09 -4.62
N PHE A 570 18.99 -36.96 -3.90
CA PHE A 570 17.81 -36.48 -3.18
C PHE A 570 16.82 -35.70 -4.07
N ASN A 571 17.06 -35.57 -5.37
CA ASN A 571 16.09 -35.00 -6.31
C ASN A 571 14.98 -36.01 -6.63
N GLY A 572 13.75 -35.52 -6.84
CA GLY A 572 12.56 -36.36 -7.11
C GLY A 572 12.00 -37.14 -5.91
N THR A 573 12.73 -37.29 -4.79
CA THR A 573 12.31 -38.14 -3.65
C THR A 573 11.27 -37.51 -2.70
N VAL A 574 10.78 -36.30 -2.99
CA VAL A 574 9.78 -35.57 -2.18
C VAL A 574 8.40 -36.23 -2.33
N VAL A 575 7.73 -36.49 -1.21
CA VAL A 575 6.41 -37.14 -1.18
C VAL A 575 5.31 -36.10 -1.00
N ARG A 576 4.17 -36.28 -1.68
CA ARG A 576 2.99 -35.41 -1.48
C ARG A 576 2.53 -35.48 -0.02
N ALA A 577 2.59 -34.35 0.69
CA ALA A 577 2.14 -34.25 2.07
C ALA A 577 0.64 -33.93 2.11
N GLY A 578 -0.13 -34.68 2.89
CA GLY A 578 -1.57 -34.44 3.08
C GLY A 578 -1.89 -33.09 3.75
N ALA A 579 -3.18 -32.75 3.75
CA ALA A 579 -3.69 -31.49 4.28
C ALA A 579 -3.21 -31.20 5.72
N LYS A 580 -2.82 -29.96 5.97
CA LYS A 580 -2.29 -29.51 7.26
C LYS A 580 -3.44 -29.31 8.23
N LYS A 581 -3.65 -30.25 9.17
CA LYS A 581 -4.61 -30.06 10.29
C LYS A 581 -4.34 -28.71 10.98
N LYS A 582 -5.35 -27.84 11.04
CA LYS A 582 -5.28 -26.53 11.70
C LYS A 582 -4.96 -26.74 13.19
N LYS A 583 -4.01 -25.96 13.72
CA LYS A 583 -3.55 -26.07 15.11
C LYS A 583 -4.16 -24.95 15.97
N VAL A 584 -5.46 -24.76 15.84
CA VAL A 584 -6.26 -23.77 16.57
C VAL A 584 -6.76 -24.37 17.89
N LEU A 585 -7.02 -23.53 18.89
CA LEU A 585 -7.74 -23.87 20.12
C LEU A 585 -9.18 -23.38 19.99
N THR A 586 -10.16 -24.21 20.35
CA THR A 586 -11.58 -23.80 20.39
C THR A 586 -11.84 -22.87 21.58
N LYS A 587 -13.00 -22.19 21.60
CA LYS A 587 -13.41 -21.34 22.73
C LYS A 587 -13.45 -22.14 24.04
N SER A 588 -14.13 -23.28 24.06
CA SER A 588 -14.17 -24.17 25.26
C SER A 588 -12.77 -24.63 25.69
N GLN A 589 -11.88 -25.00 24.75
CA GLN A 589 -10.50 -25.34 25.10
C GLN A 589 -9.74 -24.17 25.73
N MET A 590 -9.97 -22.93 25.28
CA MET A 590 -9.38 -21.78 25.96
C MET A 590 -10.00 -21.59 27.36
N ASP A 591 -11.32 -21.66 27.48
CA ASP A 591 -12.03 -21.45 28.75
C ASP A 591 -11.63 -22.50 29.81
N ASP A 592 -11.51 -23.77 29.44
CA ASP A 592 -11.05 -24.85 30.32
C ASP A 592 -9.60 -24.64 30.78
N MET A 593 -8.72 -24.26 29.84
CA MET A 593 -7.30 -23.96 30.13
C MET A 593 -7.14 -22.76 31.06
N TYR A 594 -7.92 -21.70 30.86
CA TYR A 594 -7.94 -20.54 31.77
C TYR A 594 -8.49 -20.94 33.15
N ARG A 595 -9.58 -21.72 33.21
CA ARG A 595 -10.13 -22.24 34.48
C ARG A 595 -9.10 -23.06 35.27
N ARG A 596 -8.31 -23.92 34.60
CA ARG A 596 -7.21 -24.65 35.25
C ARG A 596 -6.12 -23.71 35.77
N MET A 597 -5.71 -22.71 35.01
CA MET A 597 -4.69 -21.74 35.46
C MET A 597 -5.18 -20.85 36.61
N THR A 598 -6.45 -20.42 36.61
CA THR A 598 -7.07 -19.69 37.72
C THR A 598 -7.14 -20.54 38.99
N HIS A 599 -7.48 -21.82 38.88
CA HIS A 599 -7.44 -22.74 40.03
C HIS A 599 -6.03 -22.83 40.67
N TYR A 600 -4.96 -22.85 39.86
CA TYR A 600 -3.59 -22.82 40.40
C TYR A 600 -3.18 -21.47 41.00
N LEU A 601 -3.72 -20.36 40.50
CA LEU A 601 -3.56 -19.03 41.12
C LEU A 601 -4.21 -18.99 42.50
N GLU A 602 -5.46 -19.44 42.63
CA GLU A 602 -6.15 -19.48 43.93
C GLU A 602 -5.43 -20.37 44.96
N LEU A 603 -4.82 -21.48 44.50
CA LEU A 603 -4.00 -22.34 45.38
C LEU A 603 -2.73 -21.62 45.84
N GLU A 604 -2.05 -20.89 44.94
CA GLU A 604 -0.87 -20.08 45.25
C GLU A 604 -1.18 -18.95 46.24
N GLU A 605 -2.33 -18.28 46.11
CA GLU A 605 -2.81 -17.25 47.05
C GLU A 605 -3.18 -17.85 48.42
N LYS A 606 -3.95 -18.94 48.46
CA LYS A 606 -4.46 -19.54 49.71
C LYS A 606 -3.39 -20.24 50.55
N GLN A 607 -2.31 -20.73 49.93
CA GLN A 607 -1.31 -21.59 50.58
C GLN A 607 0.12 -21.00 50.58
N GLY A 608 0.33 -19.88 49.87
CA GLY A 608 1.62 -19.22 49.73
C GLY A 608 2.68 -20.05 49.00
N TYR A 609 3.92 -19.56 48.99
CA TYR A 609 5.10 -20.26 48.42
C TYR A 609 5.39 -21.63 49.06
N GLY A 610 4.74 -21.98 50.18
CA GLY A 610 5.04 -23.15 51.00
C GLY A 610 4.53 -24.49 50.45
N TYR A 611 3.46 -24.52 49.64
CA TYR A 611 2.90 -25.76 49.11
C TYR A 611 3.66 -26.28 47.87
N VAL A 612 4.94 -26.60 48.06
CA VAL A 612 5.72 -27.42 47.13
C VAL A 612 5.17 -28.84 47.19
N CYS A 613 4.19 -29.13 46.33
CA CYS A 613 3.41 -30.38 46.28
C CYS A 613 4.27 -31.64 46.49
N ASP A 614 4.25 -32.26 47.67
CA ASP A 614 5.03 -33.47 48.04
C ASP A 614 6.50 -33.48 47.58
N GLY A 615 7.19 -32.33 47.64
CA GLY A 615 8.58 -32.21 47.16
C GLY A 615 8.75 -32.38 45.63
N ARG A 616 7.64 -32.49 44.87
CA ARG A 616 7.61 -32.62 43.41
C ARG A 616 7.55 -31.24 42.76
N LYS A 617 8.47 -31.01 41.83
CA LYS A 617 8.61 -29.74 41.08
C LYS A 617 7.43 -29.54 40.12
N ASN A 618 6.40 -28.81 40.53
CA ASN A 618 5.32 -28.42 39.62
C ASN A 618 5.82 -27.40 38.59
N ALA A 619 5.67 -27.71 37.30
CA ALA A 619 6.10 -26.83 36.21
C ALA A 619 5.14 -25.63 35.98
N LEU A 620 3.98 -25.62 36.63
CA LEU A 620 3.01 -24.52 36.59
C LEU A 620 3.30 -23.42 37.63
N TYR A 621 4.34 -23.56 38.45
CA TYR A 621 4.71 -22.59 39.48
C TYR A 621 5.81 -21.61 38.99
N PRO A 622 5.78 -20.31 39.34
CA PRO A 622 4.66 -19.55 39.93
C PRO A 622 3.50 -19.38 38.94
N ALA A 623 2.25 -19.54 39.37
CA ALA A 623 1.10 -19.60 38.45
C ALA A 623 0.81 -18.23 37.82
N TRP A 624 0.97 -17.14 38.57
CA TRP A 624 0.80 -15.77 38.07
C TRP A 624 1.78 -15.42 36.93
N PHE A 625 3.03 -15.87 37.03
CA PHE A 625 4.06 -15.63 36.02
C PHE A 625 3.69 -16.35 34.71
N TRP A 626 3.29 -17.61 34.80
CA TRP A 626 2.89 -18.37 33.62
C TRP A 626 1.53 -17.94 33.05
N MET A 627 0.59 -17.49 33.87
CA MET A 627 -0.66 -16.84 33.43
C MET A 627 -0.33 -15.59 32.61
N THR A 628 0.62 -14.77 33.07
CA THR A 628 1.08 -13.57 32.33
C THR A 628 1.71 -13.96 30.99
N ALA A 629 2.62 -14.94 30.97
CA ALA A 629 3.20 -15.44 29.72
C ALA A 629 2.14 -16.00 28.75
N MET A 630 1.10 -16.66 29.27
CA MET A 630 -0.03 -17.17 28.49
C MET A 630 -0.88 -16.03 27.91
N ASN A 631 -1.17 -14.99 28.71
CA ASN A 631 -1.87 -13.79 28.27
C ASN A 631 -1.10 -13.05 27.17
N VAL A 632 0.23 -12.92 27.28
CA VAL A 632 1.05 -12.34 26.21
C VAL A 632 0.87 -13.14 24.91
N PHE A 633 0.97 -14.48 24.93
CA PHE A 633 0.74 -15.28 23.71
C PHE A 633 -0.68 -15.14 23.14
N ARG A 634 -1.71 -15.07 24.00
CA ARG A 634 -3.12 -14.91 23.59
C ARG A 634 -3.38 -13.55 22.95
N TYR A 635 -2.84 -12.46 23.51
CA TYR A 635 -3.23 -11.11 23.09
C TYR A 635 -2.28 -10.46 22.08
N THR A 636 -1.02 -10.92 22.00
CA THR A 636 -0.02 -10.35 21.06
C THR A 636 0.36 -11.28 19.91
N ALA A 637 -0.04 -12.56 19.95
CA ALA A 637 0.29 -13.60 18.98
C ALA A 637 1.80 -13.78 18.70
N ILE A 638 2.70 -13.34 19.58
CA ILE A 638 4.15 -13.42 19.38
C ILE A 638 4.67 -14.86 19.33
N ARG A 639 5.86 -15.05 18.74
CA ARG A 639 6.53 -16.36 18.74
C ARG A 639 7.18 -16.63 20.10
N GLN A 640 7.31 -17.90 20.47
CA GLN A 640 8.06 -18.33 21.65
C GLN A 640 9.47 -17.71 21.74
N GLY A 641 10.20 -17.67 20.62
CA GLY A 641 11.53 -17.06 20.58
C GLY A 641 11.50 -15.56 20.87
N GLN A 642 10.43 -14.85 20.52
CA GLN A 642 10.29 -13.42 20.81
C GLN A 642 10.03 -13.19 22.30
N LEU A 643 9.14 -13.96 22.94
CA LEU A 643 8.88 -13.87 24.40
C LEU A 643 10.19 -14.00 25.21
N LEU A 644 11.05 -14.96 24.85
CA LEU A 644 12.30 -15.24 25.56
C LEU A 644 13.40 -14.18 25.35
N HIS A 645 13.20 -13.19 24.47
CA HIS A 645 14.14 -12.08 24.25
C HIS A 645 13.53 -10.71 24.63
N ILE A 646 12.33 -10.66 25.23
CA ILE A 646 11.79 -9.41 25.78
C ILE A 646 12.60 -9.05 27.03
N ARG A 647 13.17 -7.86 27.03
CA ARG A 647 13.88 -7.26 28.16
C ARG A 647 12.94 -6.37 28.97
N LEU A 648 13.29 -6.01 30.20
CA LEU A 648 12.41 -5.14 31.00
C LEU A 648 12.18 -3.77 30.32
N GLY A 649 13.21 -3.18 29.71
CA GLY A 649 13.11 -1.94 28.94
C GLY A 649 12.42 -2.04 27.58
N ASP A 650 12.06 -3.25 27.11
CA ASP A 650 11.27 -3.42 25.87
C ASP A 650 9.76 -3.20 26.10
N ILE A 651 9.30 -3.17 27.36
CA ILE A 651 7.88 -3.01 27.72
C ILE A 651 7.60 -1.55 28.08
N ASN A 652 6.88 -0.84 27.21
CA ASN A 652 6.39 0.50 27.50
C ASN A 652 4.90 0.43 27.91
N LEU A 653 4.63 0.60 29.20
CA LEU A 653 3.27 0.62 29.75
C LEU A 653 2.55 1.95 29.44
N GLU A 654 3.25 3.09 29.43
CA GLU A 654 2.67 4.41 29.18
C GLU A 654 2.15 4.54 27.74
N GLU A 655 2.97 4.17 26.75
CA GLU A 655 2.58 4.16 25.33
C GLU A 655 1.88 2.84 24.92
N THR A 656 1.69 1.90 25.84
CA THR A 656 0.98 0.61 25.62
C THR A 656 1.53 -0.26 24.49
N TRP A 657 2.85 -0.47 24.41
CA TRP A 657 3.46 -1.41 23.45
C TRP A 657 4.66 -2.19 23.98
N ILE A 658 4.96 -3.31 23.31
CA ILE A 658 6.15 -4.12 23.55
C ILE A 658 7.04 -4.08 22.30
N HIS A 659 8.32 -3.77 22.49
CA HIS A 659 9.36 -3.88 21.47
C HIS A 659 9.83 -5.34 21.36
N LEU A 660 9.89 -5.88 20.15
CA LEU A 660 10.39 -7.23 19.90
C LEU A 660 11.71 -7.14 19.16
N CYS A 661 12.79 -7.37 19.92
CA CYS A 661 14.17 -7.36 19.44
C CYS A 661 14.42 -8.33 18.28
N GLU A 662 15.38 -7.98 17.41
CA GLU A 662 15.73 -8.73 16.19
C GLU A 662 16.28 -10.13 16.49
N GLU A 663 16.97 -10.29 17.61
CA GLU A 663 17.54 -11.55 18.12
C GLU A 663 16.46 -12.65 18.21
N GLY A 664 15.33 -12.33 18.85
CA GLY A 664 14.16 -13.20 18.99
C GLY A 664 13.32 -13.35 17.72
N ALA A 665 13.55 -12.52 16.70
CA ALA A 665 12.82 -12.55 15.43
C ALA A 665 13.51 -13.48 14.42
N LYS A 666 12.77 -14.46 13.87
CA LYS A 666 13.27 -15.36 12.80
C LYS A 666 13.75 -14.59 11.56
N ASN A 667 13.18 -13.40 11.31
CA ASN A 667 13.40 -12.61 10.10
C ASN A 667 14.41 -11.47 10.31
N HIS A 668 15.07 -11.36 11.47
CA HIS A 668 15.99 -10.24 11.82
C HIS A 668 15.38 -8.84 11.56
N ARG A 669 14.13 -8.63 11.98
CA ARG A 669 13.46 -7.31 11.87
C ARG A 669 12.82 -6.96 13.21
N LYS A 670 13.03 -5.73 13.67
CA LYS A 670 12.33 -5.14 14.81
C LYS A 670 10.83 -5.13 14.51
N HIS A 671 10.04 -5.46 15.52
CA HIS A 671 8.59 -5.46 15.43
C HIS A 671 8.00 -4.91 16.73
N ARG A 672 6.91 -4.15 16.65
CA ARG A 672 6.19 -3.65 17.83
C ARG A 672 4.81 -4.29 17.88
N VAL A 673 4.38 -4.71 19.06
CA VAL A 673 3.04 -5.24 19.31
C VAL A 673 2.33 -4.41 20.38
N PRO A 674 1.03 -4.10 20.23
CA PRO A 674 0.28 -3.32 21.21
C PRO A 674 -0.03 -4.14 22.46
N ILE A 675 -0.17 -3.44 23.59
CA ILE A 675 -0.69 -3.97 24.86
C ILE A 675 -2.17 -3.63 24.92
N VAL A 676 -3.04 -4.64 24.76
CA VAL A 676 -4.48 -4.48 24.92
C VAL A 676 -4.87 -4.35 26.39
N SER A 677 -6.02 -3.73 26.68
CA SER A 677 -6.54 -3.54 28.04
C SER A 677 -6.61 -4.84 28.86
N ALA A 678 -6.99 -5.96 28.23
CA ALA A 678 -7.05 -7.28 28.88
C ALA A 678 -5.67 -7.90 29.22
N LEU A 679 -4.58 -7.37 28.65
CA LEU A 679 -3.20 -7.79 28.93
C LEU A 679 -2.53 -6.89 29.97
N TYR A 680 -2.92 -5.61 30.03
CA TYR A 680 -2.26 -4.58 30.82
C TYR A 680 -2.07 -4.97 32.31
N PRO A 681 -3.08 -5.46 33.07
CA PRO A 681 -2.89 -5.77 34.49
C PRO A 681 -1.87 -6.89 34.75
N SER A 682 -1.80 -7.89 33.86
CA SER A 682 -0.82 -8.98 33.98
C SER A 682 0.62 -8.49 33.73
N LEU A 683 0.81 -7.61 32.74
CA LEU A 683 2.12 -7.02 32.47
C LEU A 683 2.55 -6.02 33.53
N GLU A 684 1.62 -5.19 34.02
CA GLU A 684 1.89 -4.25 35.10
C GLU A 684 2.36 -4.99 36.37
N ASN A 685 1.70 -6.08 36.74
CA ASN A 685 2.13 -6.91 37.87
C ASN A 685 3.52 -7.52 37.62
N LEU A 686 3.80 -8.05 36.42
CA LEU A 686 5.12 -8.58 36.07
C LEU A 686 6.23 -7.52 36.15
N VAL A 687 5.97 -6.30 35.68
CA VAL A 687 6.94 -5.18 35.76
C VAL A 687 7.18 -4.78 37.22
N LYS A 688 6.13 -4.68 38.04
CA LYS A 688 6.23 -4.39 39.48
C LYS A 688 7.04 -5.46 40.22
N GLU A 689 6.77 -6.74 40.00
CA GLU A 689 7.53 -7.83 40.61
C GLU A 689 8.99 -7.89 40.11
N ALA A 690 9.24 -7.63 38.81
CA ALA A 690 10.60 -7.56 38.27
C ALA A 690 11.41 -6.42 38.91
N GLN A 691 10.80 -5.24 39.10
CA GLN A 691 11.42 -4.11 39.79
C GLN A 691 11.73 -4.43 41.26
N LYS A 692 10.81 -5.08 42.00
CA LYS A 692 11.04 -5.53 43.40
C LYS A 692 12.23 -6.49 43.53
N VAL A 693 12.43 -7.37 42.55
CA VAL A 693 13.53 -8.35 42.53
C VAL A 693 14.86 -7.73 42.05
N GLY A 694 14.84 -6.51 41.50
CA GLY A 694 16.03 -5.80 41.01
C GLY A 694 16.47 -6.23 39.61
N VAL A 695 15.53 -6.56 38.73
CA VAL A 695 15.82 -6.89 37.32
C VAL A 695 16.22 -5.62 36.55
N GLU A 696 17.35 -5.65 35.85
CA GLU A 696 17.83 -4.50 35.07
C GLU A 696 17.03 -4.29 33.77
N LEU A 697 17.05 -3.08 33.21
CA LEU A 697 16.35 -2.76 31.95
C LEU A 697 16.80 -3.63 30.75
N THR A 698 18.03 -4.11 30.79
CA THR A 698 18.68 -4.98 29.79
C THR A 698 18.40 -6.47 30.02
N ASP A 699 17.91 -6.88 31.18
CA ASP A 699 17.72 -8.28 31.54
C ASP A 699 16.41 -8.86 30.99
N GLN A 700 16.42 -10.18 30.75
CA GLN A 700 15.25 -10.94 30.28
C GLN A 700 14.15 -10.96 31.35
N VAL A 701 13.03 -10.27 31.09
CA VAL A 701 11.91 -10.16 32.05
C VAL A 701 11.11 -11.48 32.15
N PHE A 702 10.94 -12.20 31.03
CA PHE A 702 10.33 -13.53 31.02
C PHE A 702 11.34 -14.62 31.38
N ASN A 703 11.87 -14.54 32.61
CA ASN A 703 12.70 -15.57 33.23
C ASN A 703 12.10 -15.98 34.59
N VAL A 704 11.62 -17.23 34.68
CA VAL A 704 11.02 -17.78 35.91
C VAL A 704 12.02 -17.85 37.09
N GLY A 705 13.33 -17.79 36.83
CA GLY A 705 14.38 -17.78 37.85
C GLY A 705 14.40 -16.51 38.71
N TRP A 706 13.79 -15.41 38.27
CA TRP A 706 13.62 -14.22 39.11
C TRP A 706 12.62 -14.46 40.25
N PHE A 707 11.58 -15.25 39.98
CA PHE A 707 10.39 -15.39 40.84
C PHE A 707 10.29 -16.74 41.56
N ASP A 708 11.26 -17.65 41.34
CA ASP A 708 11.31 -18.95 42.01
C ASP A 708 12.74 -19.22 42.47
N LEU A 709 12.96 -19.20 43.79
CA LEU A 709 14.27 -19.40 44.43
C LEU A 709 14.94 -20.74 44.04
N MET A 710 14.15 -21.79 43.81
CA MET A 710 14.64 -23.10 43.40
C MET A 710 15.05 -23.12 41.92
N LYS A 711 14.40 -22.31 41.08
CA LYS A 711 14.77 -22.12 39.66
C LYS A 711 15.87 -21.06 39.47
N ARG A 712 16.04 -20.10 40.39
CA ARG A 712 17.07 -19.05 40.36
C ARG A 712 18.48 -19.61 40.22
N LYS A 713 18.80 -20.69 40.96
CA LYS A 713 20.09 -21.40 40.83
C LYS A 713 20.37 -21.98 39.44
N LYS A 714 19.31 -22.25 38.65
CA LYS A 714 19.41 -22.85 37.30
C LYS A 714 19.27 -21.83 36.16
N HIS A 715 18.61 -20.71 36.42
CA HIS A 715 18.33 -19.64 35.45
C HIS A 715 18.61 -18.25 36.05
N PRO A 716 19.88 -17.95 36.41
CA PRO A 716 20.21 -16.77 37.22
C PRO A 716 20.14 -15.43 36.48
N LYS A 717 20.24 -15.44 35.13
CA LYS A 717 20.08 -14.24 34.28
C LYS A 717 19.20 -14.49 33.06
N THR A 718 19.39 -15.62 32.37
CA THR A 718 18.59 -15.98 31.17
C THR A 718 17.86 -17.32 31.30
N MET A 719 16.68 -17.39 30.69
CA MET A 719 15.83 -18.58 30.61
C MET A 719 15.75 -19.07 29.16
N GLY A 720 16.32 -20.24 28.89
CA GLY A 720 16.17 -20.92 27.60
C GLY A 720 14.77 -21.49 27.38
N GLU A 721 14.58 -22.22 26.27
CA GLU A 721 13.27 -22.75 25.88
C GLU A 721 12.73 -23.91 26.76
N TYR A 722 13.57 -24.52 27.60
CA TYR A 722 13.21 -25.73 28.35
C TYR A 722 12.15 -25.52 29.46
N PRO A 723 12.23 -24.51 30.36
CA PRO A 723 11.19 -24.30 31.37
C PRO A 723 9.82 -24.01 30.76
N LEU A 724 9.78 -23.18 29.71
CA LEU A 724 8.55 -22.87 28.96
C LEU A 724 7.96 -24.12 28.28
N ARG A 725 8.81 -25.01 27.71
CA ARG A 725 8.34 -26.31 27.20
C ARG A 725 7.82 -27.23 28.31
N SER A 726 8.45 -27.21 29.49
CA SER A 726 8.00 -27.99 30.66
C SER A 726 6.64 -27.51 31.15
N PHE A 727 6.44 -26.19 31.25
CA PHE A 727 5.17 -25.55 31.55
C PHE A 727 4.08 -26.01 30.58
N PHE A 728 4.27 -25.85 29.27
CA PHE A 728 3.25 -26.26 28.28
C PHE A 728 3.02 -27.77 28.23
N LYS A 729 4.04 -28.61 28.50
CA LYS A 729 3.87 -30.06 28.63
C LYS A 729 2.98 -30.40 29.82
N ARG A 730 3.18 -29.74 30.97
CA ARG A 730 2.36 -29.94 32.18
C ARG A 730 0.93 -29.43 31.97
N LEU A 731 0.77 -28.21 31.44
CA LEU A 731 -0.55 -27.64 31.14
C LEU A 731 -1.34 -28.51 30.15
N SER A 732 -0.69 -29.07 29.12
CA SER A 732 -1.33 -30.00 28.18
C SER A 732 -1.82 -31.28 28.83
N ALA A 733 -1.15 -31.75 29.89
CA ALA A 733 -1.56 -32.93 30.64
C ALA A 733 -2.77 -32.61 31.55
N GLU A 734 -2.76 -31.47 32.26
CA GLU A 734 -3.91 -31.03 33.08
C GLU A 734 -5.17 -30.70 32.26
N CYS A 735 -4.99 -30.28 31.00
CA CYS A 735 -6.09 -29.94 30.10
C CYS A 735 -6.59 -31.13 29.25
N ASN A 736 -5.88 -32.27 29.23
CA ASN A 736 -6.12 -33.39 28.31
C ASN A 736 -6.11 -33.03 26.79
N PHE A 737 -5.55 -31.88 26.41
CA PHE A 737 -5.31 -31.51 25.02
C PHE A 737 -3.98 -30.75 24.86
N MET A 738 -3.42 -30.80 23.65
CA MET A 738 -2.13 -30.17 23.35
C MET A 738 -2.23 -28.63 23.38
N VAL A 739 -1.49 -28.00 24.28
CA VAL A 739 -1.31 -26.54 24.37
C VAL A 739 0.13 -26.18 24.01
N SER A 740 0.34 -25.10 23.25
CA SER A 740 1.68 -24.58 22.92
C SER A 740 1.62 -23.13 22.44
N PRO A 741 2.72 -22.36 22.49
CA PRO A 741 2.76 -20.97 21.98
C PRO A 741 2.29 -20.84 20.53
N HIS A 742 2.65 -21.83 19.70
CA HIS A 742 2.28 -21.83 18.29
C HIS A 742 0.78 -22.07 18.06
N ARG A 743 0.08 -22.70 19.01
CA ARG A 743 -1.38 -22.88 18.97
C ARG A 743 -2.10 -21.56 19.27
N PHE A 744 -1.71 -20.81 20.31
CA PHE A 744 -2.23 -19.45 20.55
C PHE A 744 -2.10 -18.55 19.32
N ARG A 745 -0.90 -18.49 18.76
CA ARG A 745 -0.63 -17.73 17.53
C ARG A 745 -1.48 -18.20 16.35
N HIS A 746 -1.80 -19.49 16.24
CA HIS A 746 -2.75 -19.98 15.25
C HIS A 746 -4.18 -19.52 15.54
N THR A 747 -4.66 -19.63 16.77
CA THR A 747 -5.99 -19.16 17.17
C THR A 747 -6.20 -17.68 16.85
N VAL A 748 -5.28 -16.81 17.29
CA VAL A 748 -5.41 -15.35 17.06
C VAL A 748 -5.40 -15.03 15.56
N ALA A 749 -4.46 -15.61 14.82
CA ALA A 749 -4.33 -15.35 13.38
C ALA A 749 -5.54 -15.87 12.59
N THR A 750 -6.10 -17.04 12.93
CA THR A 750 -7.33 -17.54 12.28
C THR A 750 -8.54 -16.68 12.65
N HIS A 751 -8.69 -16.31 13.92
CA HIS A 751 -9.81 -15.48 14.38
C HIS A 751 -9.82 -14.10 13.71
N MET A 752 -8.66 -13.44 13.60
CA MET A 752 -8.53 -12.17 12.87
C MET A 752 -8.75 -12.27 11.36
N MET A 753 -8.70 -13.49 10.77
CA MET A 753 -9.07 -13.71 9.36
C MET A 753 -10.56 -14.01 9.16
N GLN A 754 -11.27 -14.35 10.24
CA GLN A 754 -12.71 -14.62 10.24
C GLN A 754 -13.53 -13.34 10.49
N SER A 755 -12.96 -12.29 11.08
CA SER A 755 -13.62 -10.99 11.27
C SER A 755 -13.95 -10.33 9.91
N PRO A 756 -15.14 -9.75 9.70
CA PRO A 756 -15.57 -9.21 8.38
C PRO A 756 -14.66 -8.12 7.80
N GLU A 757 -14.16 -7.22 8.66
CA GLU A 757 -13.26 -6.09 8.33
C GLU A 757 -11.82 -6.54 8.00
N ARG A 758 -11.71 -7.43 7.01
CA ARG A 758 -10.50 -8.18 6.66
C ARG A 758 -9.40 -7.29 6.12
N ASN A 759 -8.46 -6.90 6.98
CA ASN A 759 -7.21 -6.30 6.55
C ASN A 759 -6.04 -7.31 6.66
N LEU A 760 -5.83 -8.05 5.57
CA LEU A 760 -4.73 -9.02 5.41
C LEU A 760 -3.34 -8.41 5.69
N TYR A 761 -3.16 -7.12 5.40
CA TYR A 761 -1.93 -6.38 5.71
C TYR A 761 -1.77 -6.11 7.21
N VAL A 762 -2.84 -5.78 7.94
CA VAL A 762 -2.83 -5.64 9.40
C VAL A 762 -2.45 -6.96 10.08
N VAL A 763 -3.03 -8.08 9.68
CA VAL A 763 -2.67 -9.39 10.28
C VAL A 763 -1.24 -9.80 9.90
N LYS A 764 -0.79 -9.56 8.65
CA LYS A 764 0.61 -9.75 8.25
C LYS A 764 1.56 -8.92 9.12
N ARG A 765 1.20 -7.67 9.40
CA ARG A 765 1.97 -6.73 10.24
C ARG A 765 2.01 -7.22 11.68
N LEU A 766 0.88 -7.49 12.33
CA LEU A 766 0.81 -7.98 13.71
C LEU A 766 1.64 -9.26 13.90
N LEU A 767 1.55 -10.20 12.97
CA LEU A 767 2.30 -11.45 13.02
C LEU A 767 3.79 -11.28 12.70
N GLY A 768 4.21 -10.20 12.04
CA GLY A 768 5.57 -10.04 11.54
C GLY A 768 5.93 -11.14 10.53
N HIS A 769 5.14 -11.28 9.47
CA HIS A 769 5.43 -12.17 8.34
C HIS A 769 6.12 -11.40 7.21
N ALA A 770 7.17 -11.98 6.62
CA ALA A 770 7.89 -11.38 5.50
C ALA A 770 7.06 -11.45 4.21
N SER A 771 6.69 -12.67 3.80
CA SER A 771 5.74 -12.92 2.71
C SER A 771 4.29 -12.92 3.21
N ILE A 772 3.38 -12.53 2.32
CA ILE A 772 1.93 -12.60 2.54
C ILE A 772 1.40 -14.05 2.43
N THR A 773 2.08 -14.93 1.68
CA THR A 773 1.71 -16.34 1.51
C THR A 773 1.60 -17.09 2.84
N SER A 774 2.52 -16.82 3.78
CA SER A 774 2.46 -17.39 5.14
C SER A 774 1.27 -16.88 5.95
N THR A 775 0.68 -15.74 5.58
CA THR A 775 -0.50 -15.16 6.21
C THR A 775 -1.79 -15.68 5.56
N LEU A 776 -1.76 -16.06 4.28
CA LEU A 776 -2.87 -16.73 3.59
C LEU A 776 -3.17 -18.14 4.17
N GLU A 777 -2.18 -18.82 4.78
CA GLU A 777 -2.38 -20.13 5.47
C GLU A 777 -3.44 -20.11 6.59
N TYR A 778 -3.94 -18.95 6.99
CA TYR A 778 -4.89 -18.77 8.09
C TYR A 778 -6.32 -18.49 7.64
N ILE A 779 -6.55 -18.24 6.35
CA ILE A 779 -7.89 -18.06 5.78
C ILE A 779 -8.65 -19.39 5.88
N ASP A 780 -9.95 -19.33 6.18
CA ASP A 780 -10.81 -20.51 6.13
C ASP A 780 -11.56 -20.57 4.79
N GLU A 781 -11.31 -21.64 4.04
CA GLU A 781 -12.05 -22.05 2.84
C GLU A 781 -13.32 -22.86 3.23
N SER A 782 -13.79 -22.75 4.47
CA SER A 782 -15.02 -23.43 4.90
C SER A 782 -16.24 -22.84 4.20
N VAL A 783 -17.11 -23.73 3.68
CA VAL A 783 -18.33 -23.35 2.97
C VAL A 783 -19.25 -22.50 3.85
N ASP A 784 -19.29 -22.74 5.15
CA ASP A 784 -20.09 -21.96 6.09
C ASP A 784 -19.55 -20.53 6.24
N ASN A 785 -18.23 -20.33 6.36
CA ASN A 785 -17.65 -18.99 6.40
C ASN A 785 -17.88 -18.25 5.07
N LEU A 786 -17.80 -18.95 3.93
CA LEU A 786 -18.16 -18.40 2.63
C LEU A 786 -19.64 -18.04 2.54
N ARG A 787 -20.55 -18.81 3.15
CA ARG A 787 -21.97 -18.48 3.25
C ARG A 787 -22.18 -17.22 4.10
N ASP A 788 -21.61 -17.17 5.29
CA ASP A 788 -21.72 -16.02 6.20
C ASP A 788 -21.23 -14.72 5.53
N ILE A 789 -20.12 -14.78 4.76
CA ILE A 789 -19.60 -13.66 3.97
C ILE A 789 -20.56 -13.28 2.83
N LEU A 790 -21.12 -14.24 2.11
CA LEU A 790 -22.05 -13.96 1.00
C LEU A 790 -23.37 -13.39 1.51
N GLU A 791 -23.89 -13.87 2.63
CA GLU A 791 -25.10 -13.33 3.25
C GLU A 791 -24.85 -11.88 3.72
N ALA A 792 -23.73 -11.59 4.37
CA ALA A 792 -23.40 -10.25 4.87
C ALA A 792 -23.04 -9.19 3.79
N GLU A 793 -22.76 -9.60 2.55
CA GLU A 793 -22.41 -8.69 1.43
C GLU A 793 -23.53 -8.59 0.38
N LEU A 794 -24.54 -9.48 0.41
CA LEU A 794 -25.64 -9.55 -0.56
C LEU A 794 -27.03 -9.32 0.04
N MET A 795 -27.17 -9.30 1.37
CA MET A 795 -28.40 -8.98 2.11
C MET A 795 -28.23 -7.74 2.98
#